data_AF-I0H418-F1
#
_entry.id   AF-I0H418-F1
#
_cell.length_a   1.000
_cell.length_b   1.000
_cell.length_c   1.000
_cell.angle_alpha   90.00
_cell.angle_beta   90.00
_cell.angle_gamma   90.00
#
_symmetry.space_group_name_H-M   'P 1'
#
loop_
_entity.id
_entity.type
_entity.pdbx_description
1 polymer ?
#
loop_
_entity_poly.entity_id
_entity_poly.type
_entity_poly.pdbx_seq_one_letter_code
_entity_poly.pdbx_strand_id
1 'polypeptide(L)'
;MVDTRRQRPGRCVGPLSVSLNPRMVRSCGRPPYVPAALTVVRVDQSGWVPLRPDENFSAQLLAASRAQRGLDCADAEVAAADVRAACLAAGEADQFGLRLAGARIVGPLDLRASTIPVAVHFQDCDFTDPVNVEGARLQELAIFAERPKSHPDKLPGLIALGVQVAHNLVLSGMVISGDHHAGGSANRPASIWLTGAEIGGNLLVVGTWILPTNGRAIHADRIRIAGNIRLERVQATGEVRLPAMHLAGSLGLIGTELMPLDGRALDINEANIGNSLFLLNMPRARGRCRIRGRIEMSHSIIQGQLLIRNADLTAPPTGQGGQFYTIEPTGSRIFLLAPRLTVRGALVMEGDTVVRGGLLMPGAQLDGGVRLAGAVWNADDVALDLKQSILGGDLHASALSIEGTVRLDNARISGPLTMEHTTVAKPLDRRCISAVNLKVAGDVQCRGLSVLSGSFDLRGASVTGVVNLEDAFLTNPGGSTVSLYMARATGNVRLCGRFHSIGLVDLNRAVVDGRLRADGATMIWRTLPLVAPTARSAAFQARFADIRGGVDLGWRLVEGSVDFTGTTTSYLGDDPVDDWPADSYVGGFAYERFAGTQSGEAIWNANDRIAWLSRMRSYDPRAWEHLAAVLRSAGDQDGADTVLIAQRRHARSARAVPHQLFDLLQDVTVRYGFRPQRAVYLLIALIAAVTLAVSLPVVQAQMRATDQNALVFMPAGARPRPGETAVPGRCGDGKVRCLNPFFYAVDTVVPLIDLHQRSTWYPISEQRGWLLEWLLNLCTILGWVASTVFALSFTRLGRAN
;
A
#
# COMPACT_ATOMS: atom_id res chain seq x y z
N MET A 1 11.72 -36.98 -35.09
CA MET A 1 13.08 -37.38 -35.52
C MET A 1 14.06 -36.78 -34.53
N VAL A 2 14.71 -37.65 -33.73
CA VAL A 2 15.97 -37.46 -32.95
C VAL A 2 16.01 -36.31 -31.92
N ASP A 3 16.32 -36.46 -30.62
CA ASP A 3 16.48 -37.57 -29.68
C ASP A 3 16.47 -36.96 -28.25
N THR A 4 16.17 -37.82 -27.30
CA THR A 4 15.98 -37.75 -25.84
C THR A 4 17.16 -37.16 -25.03
N ARG A 5 17.03 -36.64 -23.78
CA ARG A 5 16.70 -37.37 -22.54
C ARG A 5 16.38 -36.46 -21.33
N ARG A 6 15.54 -37.04 -20.46
CA ARG A 6 15.19 -36.66 -19.08
C ARG A 6 16.40 -36.63 -18.13
N GLN A 7 16.34 -35.77 -17.10
CA GLN A 7 16.60 -36.19 -15.70
C GLN A 7 16.03 -35.19 -14.68
N ARG A 8 15.46 -35.74 -13.60
CA ARG A 8 14.82 -35.09 -12.44
C ARG A 8 15.87 -34.74 -11.35
N PRO A 9 15.50 -33.95 -10.32
CA PRO A 9 16.45 -33.20 -9.48
C PRO A 9 16.91 -33.98 -8.22
N GLY A 10 18.16 -33.76 -7.82
CA GLY A 10 18.72 -34.22 -6.56
C GLY A 10 18.89 -33.08 -5.56
N ARG A 11 18.34 -33.24 -4.36
CA ARG A 11 18.61 -32.42 -3.16
C ARG A 11 20.05 -32.62 -2.70
N CYS A 12 20.73 -31.54 -2.29
CA CYS A 12 21.79 -31.59 -1.29
C CYS A 12 21.63 -30.41 -0.31
N VAL A 13 21.58 -30.77 0.97
CA VAL A 13 21.56 -29.93 2.17
C VAL A 13 23.00 -29.91 2.71
N GLY A 14 23.52 -28.75 3.14
CA GLY A 14 24.74 -28.67 3.95
C GLY A 14 25.53 -27.35 3.82
N PRO A 15 26.01 -26.75 4.92
CA PRO A 15 26.44 -25.35 4.98
C PRO A 15 27.93 -25.17 4.64
N LEU A 16 28.27 -24.10 3.92
CA LEU A 16 29.67 -23.67 3.73
C LEU A 16 29.98 -22.51 4.66
N SER A 17 30.75 -22.84 5.69
CA SER A 17 31.49 -21.95 6.57
C SER A 17 32.48 -21.10 5.75
N VAL A 18 32.34 -19.78 5.81
CA VAL A 18 33.28 -18.84 5.20
C VAL A 18 34.43 -18.61 6.18
N SER A 19 35.58 -19.21 5.85
CA SER A 19 36.89 -18.95 6.47
C SER A 19 37.40 -17.56 6.03
N LEU A 20 37.70 -16.73 7.03
CA LEU A 20 38.37 -15.42 6.89
C LEU A 20 39.81 -15.61 6.38
N ASN A 21 40.12 -15.03 5.22
CA ASN A 21 41.48 -15.04 4.66
C ASN A 21 42.05 -13.61 4.63
N PRO A 22 43.07 -13.26 5.44
CA PRO A 22 43.62 -11.92 5.55
C PRO A 22 44.70 -11.70 4.48
N ARG A 23 44.32 -11.55 3.21
CA ARG A 23 45.20 -11.11 2.11
C ARG A 23 44.45 -10.25 1.09
N MET A 24 43.89 -9.13 1.57
CA MET A 24 43.31 -8.07 0.72
C MET A 24 43.88 -6.70 1.10
N VAL A 25 45.22 -6.60 1.18
CA VAL A 25 45.93 -5.31 1.23
C VAL A 25 47.10 -5.41 0.24
N ARG A 26 46.80 -5.35 -1.06
CA ARG A 26 47.74 -5.11 -2.18
C ARG A 26 47.01 -5.26 -3.52
N SER A 27 46.16 -4.30 -3.84
CA SER A 27 45.85 -3.95 -5.23
C SER A 27 45.31 -2.53 -5.28
N CYS A 28 46.17 -1.55 -4.94
CA CYS A 28 45.98 -0.20 -5.45
C CYS A 28 46.29 -0.26 -6.94
N GLY A 29 45.25 -0.15 -7.75
CA GLY A 29 45.35 -0.09 -9.20
C GLY A 29 46.29 1.04 -9.62
N ARG A 30 47.01 0.81 -10.73
CA ARG A 30 47.75 1.84 -11.46
C ARG A 30 46.87 3.08 -11.67
N PRO A 31 47.42 4.31 -11.59
CA PRO A 31 46.63 5.52 -11.83
C PRO A 31 46.04 5.46 -13.25
N PRO A 32 44.71 5.55 -13.42
CA PRO A 32 44.13 5.65 -14.74
C PRO A 32 44.46 7.03 -15.33
N TYR A 33 44.85 6.99 -16.60
CA TYR A 33 45.02 8.11 -17.52
C TYR A 33 44.06 9.29 -17.22
N VAL A 34 44.62 10.47 -16.94
CA VAL A 34 43.90 11.74 -16.83
C VAL A 34 43.58 12.20 -18.26
N PRO A 35 42.33 12.15 -18.76
CA PRO A 35 42.02 12.72 -20.06
C PRO A 35 41.88 14.23 -19.88
N ALA A 36 42.61 15.00 -20.68
CA ALA A 36 42.50 16.45 -20.76
C ALA A 36 41.13 16.84 -21.31
N ALA A 37 40.22 17.28 -20.44
CA ALA A 37 39.08 18.14 -20.77
C ALA A 37 38.35 18.57 -19.50
N LEU A 38 38.75 19.71 -18.91
CA LEU A 38 37.87 20.54 -18.07
C LEU A 38 38.47 21.93 -17.98
N THR A 39 37.85 22.85 -18.72
CA THR A 39 38.22 24.27 -18.77
C THR A 39 37.75 24.95 -17.48
N VAL A 40 38.58 24.92 -16.44
CA VAL A 40 38.44 25.77 -15.25
C VAL A 40 39.62 26.72 -15.33
N VAL A 41 39.35 27.97 -15.75
CA VAL A 41 40.32 29.02 -16.10
C VAL A 41 41.05 28.74 -17.43
N ARG A 42 40.62 29.37 -18.54
CA ARG A 42 41.49 29.51 -19.72
C ARG A 42 42.56 30.54 -19.38
N VAL A 43 43.75 30.10 -18.97
CA VAL A 43 44.94 30.95 -18.97
C VAL A 43 45.47 30.96 -20.41
N ASP A 44 45.46 32.15 -21.03
CA ASP A 44 46.07 32.39 -22.34
C ASP A 44 47.56 31.97 -22.29
N GLN A 45 47.99 31.10 -23.20
CA GLN A 45 49.34 30.49 -23.21
C GLN A 45 50.45 31.50 -23.55
N SER A 46 50.12 32.76 -23.82
CA SER A 46 51.08 33.82 -24.17
C SER A 46 51.60 34.66 -22.98
N GLY A 47 51.27 34.27 -21.74
CA GLY A 47 51.44 35.12 -20.55
C GLY A 47 52.50 34.73 -19.52
N TRP A 48 53.51 33.90 -19.79
CA TRP A 48 54.51 33.47 -18.78
C TRP A 48 55.91 34.06 -18.99
N VAL A 49 56.60 34.40 -17.89
CA VAL A 49 58.01 34.83 -17.86
C VAL A 49 58.84 33.76 -17.14
N PRO A 50 59.98 33.31 -17.67
CA PRO A 50 60.81 32.32 -17.00
C PRO A 50 61.50 32.90 -15.76
N LEU A 51 61.58 32.11 -14.70
CA LEU A 51 62.32 32.43 -13.48
C LEU A 51 63.82 32.59 -13.78
N ARG A 52 64.43 33.67 -13.25
CA ARG A 52 65.88 33.88 -13.23
C ARG A 52 66.41 33.58 -11.83
N PRO A 53 67.20 32.51 -11.62
CA PRO A 53 67.64 32.10 -10.28
C PRO A 53 68.49 33.14 -9.53
N ASP A 54 69.23 33.97 -10.27
CA ASP A 54 70.20 34.92 -9.71
C ASP A 54 69.56 36.26 -9.27
N GLU A 55 68.29 36.48 -9.58
CA GLU A 55 67.55 37.70 -9.26
C GLU A 55 66.60 37.47 -8.08
N ASN A 56 66.23 38.53 -7.34
CA ASN A 56 65.29 38.42 -6.23
C ASN A 56 63.92 37.90 -6.71
N PHE A 57 63.51 36.74 -6.21
CA PHE A 57 62.26 36.08 -6.59
C PHE A 57 61.02 36.98 -6.41
N SER A 58 60.90 37.64 -5.26
CA SER A 58 59.74 38.49 -4.95
C SER A 58 59.61 39.67 -5.92
N ALA A 59 60.74 40.28 -6.29
CA ALA A 59 60.77 41.36 -7.27
C ALA A 59 60.39 40.87 -8.67
N GLN A 60 60.86 39.69 -9.08
CA GLN A 60 60.49 39.08 -10.35
C GLN A 60 58.99 38.77 -10.43
N LEU A 61 58.41 38.21 -9.36
CA LEU A 61 56.98 37.88 -9.33
C LEU A 61 56.10 39.14 -9.39
N LEU A 62 56.46 40.21 -8.67
CA LEU A 62 55.78 41.49 -8.73
C LEU A 62 55.93 42.15 -10.11
N ALA A 63 57.12 42.09 -10.71
CA ALA A 63 57.36 42.62 -12.06
C ALA A 63 56.56 41.86 -13.13
N ALA A 64 56.49 40.52 -13.03
CA ALA A 64 55.66 39.70 -13.90
C ALA A 64 54.17 40.09 -13.76
N SER A 65 53.68 40.24 -12.52
CA SER A 65 52.32 40.70 -12.25
C SER A 65 52.02 42.05 -12.90
N ARG A 66 52.91 43.06 -12.74
CA ARG A 66 52.79 44.37 -13.39
C ARG A 66 52.79 44.31 -14.92
N ALA A 67 53.48 43.34 -15.49
CA ALA A 67 53.47 43.06 -16.92
C ALA A 67 52.25 42.23 -17.38
N GLN A 68 51.30 41.94 -16.46
CA GLN A 68 50.14 41.08 -16.68
C GLN A 68 50.53 39.68 -17.16
N ARG A 69 51.61 39.15 -16.59
CA ARG A 69 52.17 37.83 -16.86
C ARG A 69 52.38 37.04 -15.58
N GLY A 70 52.38 35.72 -15.66
CA GLY A 70 52.78 34.83 -14.57
C GLY A 70 54.28 34.51 -14.62
N LEU A 71 54.82 34.00 -13.51
CA LEU A 71 56.20 33.52 -13.41
C LEU A 71 56.23 31.99 -13.52
N ASP A 72 56.91 31.44 -14.53
CA ASP A 72 57.12 30.00 -14.70
C ASP A 72 58.48 29.60 -14.10
N CYS A 73 58.44 28.75 -13.09
CA CYS A 73 59.61 28.29 -12.34
C CYS A 73 60.23 27.01 -12.93
N ALA A 74 59.64 26.38 -13.95
CA ALA A 74 60.19 25.19 -14.61
C ALA A 74 60.65 24.07 -13.63
N ASP A 75 59.79 23.78 -12.66
CA ASP A 75 59.97 22.83 -11.55
C ASP A 75 61.10 23.18 -10.55
N ALA A 76 61.54 24.45 -10.51
CA ALA A 76 62.55 24.92 -9.55
C ALA A 76 62.05 24.91 -8.10
N GLU A 77 62.99 24.72 -7.17
CA GLU A 77 62.75 24.87 -5.73
C GLU A 77 62.69 26.34 -5.35
N VAL A 78 61.56 26.75 -4.76
CA VAL A 78 61.31 28.12 -4.32
C VAL A 78 61.04 28.09 -2.83
N ALA A 79 61.75 28.91 -2.04
CA ALA A 79 61.48 28.97 -0.61
C ALA A 79 60.11 29.62 -0.35
N ALA A 80 59.30 29.00 0.52
CA ALA A 80 57.99 29.54 0.91
C ALA A 80 58.09 30.95 1.53
N ALA A 81 59.23 31.28 2.13
CA ALA A 81 59.53 32.62 2.64
C ALA A 81 59.55 33.69 1.54
N ASP A 82 60.04 33.35 0.34
CA ASP A 82 60.10 34.29 -0.81
C ASP A 82 58.72 34.51 -1.41
N VAL A 83 57.92 33.44 -1.52
CA VAL A 83 56.51 33.52 -1.92
C VAL A 83 55.73 34.37 -0.92
N ARG A 84 55.94 34.14 0.38
CA ARG A 84 55.33 34.94 1.45
C ARG A 84 55.72 36.43 1.34
N ALA A 85 57.00 36.73 1.09
CA ALA A 85 57.46 38.10 0.93
C ALA A 85 56.74 38.80 -0.24
N ALA A 86 56.60 38.13 -1.39
CA ALA A 86 55.85 38.65 -2.53
C ALA A 86 54.37 38.87 -2.21
N CYS A 87 53.73 37.93 -1.50
CA CYS A 87 52.34 38.05 -1.05
C CYS A 87 52.11 39.23 -0.09
N LEU A 88 53.05 39.50 0.81
CA LEU A 88 52.94 40.64 1.73
C LEU A 88 53.21 41.99 1.04
N ALA A 89 54.02 41.98 -0.03
CA ALA A 89 54.24 43.13 -0.90
C ALA A 89 53.16 43.27 -1.99
N ALA A 90 52.08 42.48 -1.95
CA ALA A 90 51.08 42.42 -3.01
C ALA A 90 50.32 43.73 -3.29
N GLY A 91 50.40 44.74 -2.40
CA GLY A 91 49.89 46.10 -2.69
C GLY A 91 50.61 46.78 -3.87
N GLU A 92 51.78 46.27 -4.26
CA GLU A 92 52.57 46.73 -5.39
C GLU A 92 52.29 45.99 -6.71
N ALA A 93 51.43 44.95 -6.67
CA ALA A 93 51.08 44.11 -7.80
C ALA A 93 49.98 44.73 -8.68
N ASP A 94 49.83 44.24 -9.92
CA ASP A 94 48.70 44.59 -10.78
C ASP A 94 47.44 43.81 -10.37
N GLN A 95 46.28 44.28 -10.83
CA GLN A 95 44.99 43.59 -10.64
C GLN A 95 44.98 42.19 -11.27
N PHE A 96 45.87 41.90 -12.22
CA PHE A 96 46.10 40.55 -12.77
C PHE A 96 46.43 39.49 -11.70
N GLY A 97 47.01 39.92 -10.58
CA GLY A 97 47.36 39.07 -9.44
C GLY A 97 48.77 38.49 -9.49
N LEU A 98 49.13 37.77 -8.43
CA LEU A 98 50.37 37.01 -8.30
C LEU A 98 50.13 35.60 -8.86
N ARG A 99 50.83 35.23 -9.93
CA ARG A 99 50.67 33.92 -10.57
C ARG A 99 52.01 33.22 -10.71
N LEU A 100 52.08 32.02 -10.14
CA LEU A 100 53.26 31.19 -10.13
C LEU A 100 52.93 29.86 -10.82
N ALA A 101 53.79 29.40 -11.72
CA ALA A 101 53.67 28.09 -12.35
C ALA A 101 54.89 27.20 -12.11
N GLY A 102 54.68 25.89 -11.98
CA GLY A 102 55.77 24.91 -12.02
C GLY A 102 56.79 25.13 -10.92
N ALA A 103 56.37 25.42 -9.69
CA ALA A 103 57.29 25.65 -8.57
C ALA A 103 57.16 24.55 -7.53
N ARG A 104 58.29 24.08 -6.98
CA ARG A 104 58.33 23.27 -5.76
C ARG A 104 58.55 24.19 -4.57
N ILE A 105 57.48 24.50 -3.86
CA ILE A 105 57.49 25.42 -2.72
C ILE A 105 57.96 24.66 -1.48
N VAL A 106 59.15 25.03 -0.99
CA VAL A 106 59.85 24.39 0.13
C VAL A 106 59.68 25.21 1.41
N GLY A 107 59.20 24.57 2.47
CA GLY A 107 58.91 25.17 3.77
C GLY A 107 57.46 25.62 3.95
N PRO A 108 57.05 26.03 5.18
CA PRO A 108 55.68 26.41 5.48
C PRO A 108 55.31 27.77 4.87
N LEU A 109 54.36 27.78 3.94
CA LEU A 109 53.77 29.02 3.42
C LEU A 109 52.73 29.56 4.41
N ASP A 110 53.20 30.44 5.30
CA ASP A 110 52.39 31.03 6.37
C ASP A 110 51.95 32.47 6.03
N LEU A 111 50.67 32.61 5.68
CA LEU A 111 49.99 33.86 5.35
C LEU A 111 48.93 34.21 6.42
N ARG A 112 49.06 33.70 7.64
CA ARG A 112 48.11 33.96 8.73
C ARG A 112 47.88 35.45 8.97
N ALA A 113 46.60 35.80 9.18
CA ALA A 113 46.13 37.17 9.47
C ALA A 113 46.60 38.24 8.47
N SER A 114 47.08 37.84 7.28
CA SER A 114 47.55 38.77 6.26
C SER A 114 46.39 39.25 5.38
N THR A 115 46.53 40.42 4.77
CA THR A 115 45.59 40.93 3.76
C THR A 115 46.29 40.99 2.42
N ILE A 116 45.79 40.23 1.44
CA ILE A 116 46.33 40.16 0.09
C ILE A 116 45.26 40.70 -0.88
N PRO A 117 45.41 41.93 -1.40
CA PRO A 117 44.37 42.62 -2.15
C PRO A 117 44.20 42.14 -3.60
N VAL A 118 45.07 41.24 -4.06
CA VAL A 118 45.07 40.69 -5.44
C VAL A 118 44.94 39.16 -5.41
N ALA A 119 44.58 38.57 -6.55
CA ALA A 119 44.46 37.12 -6.67
C ALA A 119 45.83 36.43 -6.54
N VAL A 120 45.87 35.26 -5.89
CA VAL A 120 47.08 34.44 -5.74
C VAL A 120 46.85 33.07 -6.37
N HIS A 121 47.57 32.78 -7.45
CA HIS A 121 47.42 31.57 -8.25
C HIS A 121 48.71 30.75 -8.23
N PHE A 122 48.57 29.48 -7.89
CA PHE A 122 49.61 28.46 -7.97
C PHE A 122 49.17 27.41 -9.00
N GLN A 123 49.84 27.41 -10.14
CA GLN A 123 49.57 26.50 -11.24
C GLN A 123 50.66 25.42 -11.31
N ASP A 124 50.28 24.15 -11.32
CA ASP A 124 51.23 23.03 -11.43
C ASP A 124 52.35 23.11 -10.35
N CYS A 125 52.03 23.54 -9.13
CA CYS A 125 52.97 23.74 -8.02
C CYS A 125 52.88 22.62 -6.98
N ASP A 126 54.04 22.16 -6.49
CA ASP A 126 54.17 21.20 -5.40
C ASP A 126 54.51 21.90 -4.08
N PHE A 127 53.97 21.42 -2.96
CA PHE A 127 54.25 21.97 -1.63
C PHE A 127 54.85 20.90 -0.71
N THR A 128 55.89 21.25 0.07
CA THR A 128 56.46 20.35 1.08
C THR A 128 55.70 20.39 2.41
N ASP A 129 55.05 21.51 2.70
CA ASP A 129 54.36 21.80 3.97
C ASP A 129 52.93 22.31 3.71
N PRO A 130 52.03 22.29 4.71
CA PRO A 130 50.69 22.83 4.55
C PRO A 130 50.72 24.35 4.29
N VAL A 131 49.79 24.81 3.45
CA VAL A 131 49.55 26.25 3.24
C VAL A 131 48.65 26.76 4.37
N ASN A 132 49.11 27.77 5.11
CA ASN A 132 48.37 28.35 6.23
C ASN A 132 47.90 29.77 5.90
N VAL A 133 46.58 29.95 5.82
CA VAL A 133 45.89 31.22 5.55
C VAL A 133 44.86 31.53 6.65
N GLU A 134 45.07 31.01 7.86
CA GLU A 134 44.16 31.24 8.99
C GLU A 134 44.01 32.74 9.30
N GLY A 135 42.76 33.20 9.36
CA GLY A 135 42.38 34.60 9.57
C GLY A 135 42.80 35.57 8.46
N ALA A 136 43.31 35.07 7.33
CA ALA A 136 43.74 35.92 6.22
C ALA A 136 42.54 36.50 5.44
N ARG A 137 42.75 37.66 4.81
CA ARG A 137 41.83 38.28 3.85
C ARG A 137 42.43 38.21 2.46
N LEU A 138 41.84 37.43 1.58
CA LEU A 138 42.36 37.13 0.25
C LEU A 138 41.36 37.57 -0.81
N GLN A 139 41.85 38.10 -1.93
CA GLN A 139 40.99 38.39 -3.07
C GLN A 139 40.50 37.09 -3.75
N GLU A 140 41.42 36.18 -4.04
CA GLU A 140 41.18 34.84 -4.62
C GLU A 140 42.40 33.98 -4.30
N LEU A 141 42.17 32.69 -4.00
CA LEU A 141 43.23 31.71 -3.83
C LEU A 141 42.96 30.51 -4.74
N ALA A 142 43.83 30.30 -5.71
CA ALA A 142 43.72 29.19 -6.64
C ALA A 142 44.99 28.33 -6.59
N ILE A 143 44.85 27.07 -6.20
CA ILE A 143 45.89 26.05 -6.28
C ILE A 143 45.36 24.98 -7.23
N PHE A 144 45.95 24.89 -8.42
CA PHE A 144 45.44 24.00 -9.45
C PHE A 144 46.52 23.39 -10.33
N ALA A 145 46.26 22.18 -10.82
CA ALA A 145 47.08 21.49 -11.80
C ALA A 145 46.34 21.40 -13.14
N GLU A 146 47.04 21.74 -14.23
CA GLU A 146 46.55 21.60 -15.61
C GLU A 146 47.44 20.65 -16.43
N ARG A 147 48.74 20.61 -16.17
CA ARG A 147 49.69 19.79 -16.94
C ARG A 147 49.67 18.34 -16.44
N PRO A 148 49.57 17.35 -17.35
CA PRO A 148 49.80 15.96 -16.98
C PRO A 148 51.29 15.74 -16.68
N LYS A 149 51.66 15.74 -15.40
CA LYS A 149 53.00 15.36 -14.93
C LYS A 149 53.11 13.85 -14.73
N SER A 150 54.35 13.34 -14.67
CA SER A 150 54.66 11.95 -14.32
C SER A 150 54.24 11.59 -12.89
N HIS A 151 54.14 12.59 -12.02
CA HIS A 151 53.66 12.51 -10.64
C HIS A 151 52.59 13.58 -10.40
N PRO A 152 51.54 13.28 -9.62
CA PRO A 152 50.51 14.26 -9.33
C PRO A 152 51.03 15.36 -8.38
N ASP A 153 50.61 16.61 -8.61
CA ASP A 153 50.98 17.75 -7.76
C ASP A 153 50.44 17.56 -6.33
N LYS A 154 51.29 17.82 -5.34
CA LYS A 154 51.01 17.56 -3.93
C LYS A 154 50.79 18.83 -3.14
N LEU A 155 49.73 18.82 -2.34
CA LEU A 155 49.47 19.84 -1.32
C LEU A 155 49.29 19.11 0.02
N PRO A 156 50.25 19.18 0.96
CA PRO A 156 50.15 18.46 2.23
C PRO A 156 48.91 18.82 3.03
N GLY A 157 48.41 20.05 2.93
CA GLY A 157 47.14 20.46 3.51
C GLY A 157 46.89 21.94 3.36
N LEU A 158 45.66 22.36 3.68
CA LEU A 158 45.25 23.76 3.70
C LEU A 158 44.66 24.09 5.07
N ILE A 159 45.27 25.03 5.78
CA ILE A 159 44.77 25.54 7.06
C ILE A 159 44.19 26.93 6.82
N ALA A 160 42.87 27.01 6.70
CA ALA A 160 42.14 28.22 6.31
C ALA A 160 41.00 28.54 7.29
N LEU A 161 41.30 28.45 8.59
CA LEU A 161 40.36 28.78 9.66
C LEU A 161 40.02 30.26 9.64
N GLY A 162 38.73 30.60 9.62
CA GLY A 162 38.26 31.99 9.62
C GLY A 162 38.79 32.85 8.46
N VAL A 163 39.26 32.24 7.37
CA VAL A 163 39.73 32.98 6.19
C VAL A 163 38.55 33.71 5.55
N GLN A 164 38.82 34.91 5.02
CA GLN A 164 37.87 35.66 4.20
C GLN A 164 38.40 35.72 2.77
N VAL A 165 37.73 35.05 1.84
CA VAL A 165 38.07 35.06 0.41
C VAL A 165 37.01 35.84 -0.34
N ALA A 166 37.37 36.94 -1.00
CA ALA A 166 36.40 37.81 -1.68
C ALA A 166 35.75 37.10 -2.89
N HIS A 167 36.52 36.30 -3.63
CA HIS A 167 36.07 35.55 -4.80
C HIS A 167 36.16 34.04 -4.53
N ASN A 168 36.86 33.29 -5.37
CA ASN A 168 36.86 31.83 -5.32
C ASN A 168 37.99 31.28 -4.46
N LEU A 169 37.73 30.11 -3.89
CA LEU A 169 38.77 29.21 -3.39
C LEU A 169 38.79 27.99 -4.32
N VAL A 170 39.90 27.81 -5.04
CA VAL A 170 40.04 26.75 -6.05
C VAL A 170 41.13 25.77 -5.61
N LEU A 171 40.77 24.49 -5.52
CA LEU A 171 41.65 23.37 -5.21
C LEU A 171 41.44 22.28 -6.26
N SER A 172 42.21 22.30 -7.35
CA SER A 172 41.94 21.45 -8.52
C SER A 172 43.14 20.59 -8.90
N GLY A 173 42.92 19.30 -9.17
CA GLY A 173 43.96 18.39 -9.65
C GLY A 173 45.06 18.04 -8.65
N MET A 174 44.87 18.37 -7.37
CA MET A 174 45.87 18.14 -6.32
C MET A 174 45.71 16.77 -5.65
N VAL A 175 46.79 16.23 -5.10
CA VAL A 175 46.78 15.16 -4.10
C VAL A 175 47.04 15.77 -2.72
N ILE A 176 46.05 15.65 -1.84
CA ILE A 176 46.06 16.22 -0.49
C ILE A 176 45.99 15.09 0.53
N SER A 177 47.04 14.88 1.31
CA SER A 177 47.14 13.68 2.16
C SER A 177 47.62 13.92 3.59
N GLY A 178 48.00 15.14 3.96
CA GLY A 178 48.47 15.42 5.32
C GLY A 178 47.32 15.50 6.32
N ASP A 179 47.61 15.09 7.55
CA ASP A 179 46.69 15.17 8.69
C ASP A 179 47.15 16.30 9.61
N HIS A 180 46.44 17.42 9.58
CA HIS A 180 46.80 18.62 10.35
C HIS A 180 45.81 18.84 11.49
N HIS A 181 46.31 19.21 12.66
CA HIS A 181 45.49 19.62 13.79
C HIS A 181 45.36 21.14 13.81
N ALA A 182 44.14 21.66 13.82
CA ALA A 182 43.88 23.09 13.88
C ALA A 182 42.54 23.40 14.60
N GLY A 183 42.31 24.67 14.97
CA GLY A 183 40.96 25.16 15.30
C GLY A 183 40.35 24.66 16.61
N GLY A 184 41.16 24.39 17.64
CA GLY A 184 40.69 23.96 18.97
C GLY A 184 40.09 22.53 19.01
N SER A 185 39.96 21.86 17.87
CA SER A 185 39.53 20.45 17.81
C SER A 185 40.74 19.54 18.03
N ALA A 186 41.08 19.32 19.30
CA ALA A 186 42.20 18.44 19.68
C ALA A 186 41.96 16.96 19.33
N ASN A 187 40.72 16.57 19.00
CA ASN A 187 40.33 15.17 18.97
C ASN A 187 40.45 14.51 17.59
N ARG A 188 40.62 15.29 16.50
CA ARG A 188 40.76 14.70 15.15
C ARG A 188 41.40 15.65 14.12
N PRO A 189 42.44 15.22 13.38
CA PRO A 189 43.03 16.03 12.32
C PRO A 189 42.15 16.11 11.07
N ALA A 190 42.45 17.06 10.20
CA ALA A 190 41.89 17.16 8.86
C ALA A 190 42.95 17.61 7.84
N SER A 191 42.76 17.23 6.57
CA SER A 191 43.63 17.69 5.47
C SER A 191 43.33 19.11 5.03
N ILE A 192 42.06 19.52 5.08
CA ILE A 192 41.60 20.86 4.72
C ILE A 192 40.74 21.41 5.86
N TRP A 193 41.16 22.53 6.43
CA TRP A 193 40.44 23.27 7.48
C TRP A 193 39.84 24.55 6.91
N LEU A 194 38.53 24.70 7.00
CA LEU A 194 37.76 25.86 6.53
C LEU A 194 36.70 26.29 7.58
N THR A 195 36.89 25.90 8.84
CA THR A 195 35.96 26.25 9.91
C THR A 195 35.81 27.77 10.01
N GLY A 196 34.57 28.25 9.96
CA GLY A 196 34.24 29.67 10.01
C GLY A 196 34.77 30.50 8.84
N ALA A 197 35.22 29.88 7.74
CA ALA A 197 35.65 30.60 6.55
C ALA A 197 34.47 31.28 5.85
N GLU A 198 34.73 32.42 5.21
CA GLU A 198 33.78 33.18 4.40
C GLU A 198 34.30 33.29 2.97
N ILE A 199 33.55 32.79 1.99
CA ILE A 199 33.92 32.79 0.58
C ILE A 199 32.85 33.55 -0.21
N GLY A 200 33.20 34.71 -0.78
CA GLY A 200 32.29 35.54 -1.57
C GLY A 200 31.96 34.98 -2.96
N GLY A 201 32.80 34.09 -3.49
CA GLY A 201 32.57 33.34 -4.72
C GLY A 201 32.29 31.86 -4.47
N ASN A 202 32.95 30.98 -5.22
CA ASN A 202 32.73 29.53 -5.19
C ASN A 202 33.86 28.79 -4.45
N LEU A 203 33.53 27.66 -3.84
CA LEU A 203 34.50 26.64 -3.46
C LEU A 203 34.53 25.57 -4.55
N LEU A 204 35.62 25.54 -5.31
CA LEU A 204 35.80 24.64 -6.44
C LEU A 204 36.85 23.58 -6.12
N VAL A 205 36.42 22.32 -6.03
CA VAL A 205 37.31 21.18 -5.85
C VAL A 205 37.10 20.22 -7.01
N VAL A 206 38.04 20.19 -7.95
CA VAL A 206 37.86 19.49 -9.23
C VAL A 206 39.03 18.54 -9.49
N GLY A 207 38.75 17.25 -9.69
CA GLY A 207 39.78 16.26 -9.99
C GLY A 207 40.80 16.02 -8.87
N THR A 208 40.47 16.43 -7.64
CA THR A 208 41.38 16.42 -6.48
C THR A 208 41.20 15.12 -5.68
N TRP A 209 42.31 14.55 -5.22
CA TRP A 209 42.32 13.39 -4.32
C TRP A 209 42.64 13.86 -2.90
N ILE A 210 41.75 13.61 -1.95
CA ILE A 210 41.88 14.00 -0.54
C ILE A 210 41.98 12.73 0.30
N LEU A 211 43.20 12.33 0.62
CA LEU A 211 43.57 11.03 1.17
C LEU A 211 44.22 11.20 2.55
N PRO A 212 43.48 11.67 3.59
CA PRO A 212 43.99 11.72 4.95
C PRO A 212 44.36 10.32 5.45
N THR A 213 45.32 10.22 6.36
CA THR A 213 45.73 8.91 6.92
C THR A 213 44.71 8.44 7.96
N ASN A 214 44.33 9.31 8.89
CA ASN A 214 43.37 9.01 9.98
C ASN A 214 42.33 10.12 10.22
N GLY A 215 42.48 11.26 9.53
CA GLY A 215 41.68 12.47 9.73
C GLY A 215 40.45 12.60 8.82
N ARG A 216 39.84 13.78 8.91
CA ARG A 216 38.76 14.22 8.01
C ARG A 216 39.36 14.69 6.69
N ALA A 217 38.63 14.52 5.59
CA ALA A 217 39.06 15.07 4.31
C ALA A 217 38.93 16.60 4.33
N ILE A 218 37.75 17.08 4.72
CA ILE A 218 37.43 18.51 4.83
C ILE A 218 36.72 18.74 6.16
N HIS A 219 37.19 19.72 6.93
CA HIS A 219 36.52 20.21 8.14
C HIS A 219 36.17 21.68 7.96
N ALA A 220 34.89 21.98 7.87
CA ALA A 220 34.36 23.27 7.43
C ALA A 220 33.09 23.65 8.22
N ASP A 221 33.13 23.51 9.54
CA ASP A 221 32.01 23.86 10.41
C ASP A 221 31.68 25.35 10.27
N ARG A 222 30.39 25.69 10.12
CA ARG A 222 29.89 27.07 10.01
C ARG A 222 30.49 27.89 8.87
N ILE A 223 30.97 27.24 7.81
CA ILE A 223 31.45 27.94 6.60
C ILE A 223 30.31 28.73 5.94
N ARG A 224 30.63 29.92 5.42
CA ARG A 224 29.70 30.74 4.63
C ARG A 224 30.21 30.89 3.20
N ILE A 225 29.36 30.60 2.22
CA ILE A 225 29.70 30.71 0.80
C ILE A 225 28.57 31.39 0.04
N ALA A 226 28.87 32.47 -0.67
CA ALA A 226 27.89 33.21 -1.46
C ALA A 226 27.66 32.60 -2.86
N GLY A 227 28.63 31.87 -3.41
CA GLY A 227 28.50 31.10 -4.64
C GLY A 227 28.10 29.64 -4.39
N ASN A 228 28.73 28.72 -5.12
CA ASN A 228 28.47 27.29 -5.09
C ASN A 228 29.62 26.50 -4.46
N ILE A 229 29.31 25.31 -3.96
CA ILE A 229 30.32 24.28 -3.69
C ILE A 229 30.24 23.26 -4.82
N ARG A 230 31.34 23.09 -5.55
CA ARG A 230 31.45 22.08 -6.61
C ARG A 230 32.55 21.10 -6.27
N LEU A 231 32.16 19.87 -5.92
CA LEU A 231 33.04 18.72 -5.82
C LEU A 231 32.85 17.89 -7.09
N GLU A 232 33.78 17.98 -8.02
CA GLU A 232 33.71 17.27 -9.29
C GLU A 232 34.90 16.32 -9.43
N ARG A 233 34.64 15.04 -9.71
CA ARG A 233 35.69 13.99 -9.82
C ARG A 233 36.62 13.95 -8.60
N VAL A 234 36.08 14.25 -7.41
CA VAL A 234 36.85 14.21 -6.16
C VAL A 234 36.88 12.79 -5.63
N GLN A 235 38.03 12.35 -5.15
CA GLN A 235 38.15 11.10 -4.39
C GLN A 235 38.55 11.44 -2.95
N ALA A 236 37.76 11.04 -1.96
CA ALA A 236 38.04 11.33 -0.55
C ALA A 236 37.90 10.09 0.35
N THR A 237 38.90 9.83 1.19
CA THR A 237 38.91 8.69 2.15
C THR A 237 38.60 9.09 3.60
N GLY A 238 38.38 10.38 3.87
CA GLY A 238 37.93 10.90 5.17
C GLY A 238 36.55 11.56 5.09
N GLU A 239 35.96 11.83 6.25
CA GLU A 239 34.69 12.56 6.39
C GLU A 239 34.80 13.96 5.74
N VAL A 240 33.79 14.35 4.95
CA VAL A 240 33.58 15.74 4.53
C VAL A 240 32.57 16.36 5.48
N ARG A 241 33.02 17.28 6.33
CA ARG A 241 32.23 17.84 7.43
C ARG A 241 31.98 19.33 7.24
N LEU A 242 30.71 19.71 7.14
CA LEU A 242 30.19 21.04 6.83
C LEU A 242 28.91 21.38 7.66
N PRO A 243 28.83 21.09 8.97
CA PRO A 243 27.64 21.36 9.78
C PRO A 243 27.42 22.87 9.95
N ALA A 244 26.15 23.26 10.05
CA ALA A 244 25.72 24.66 10.16
C ALA A 244 26.28 25.57 9.04
N MET A 245 26.63 24.99 7.90
CA MET A 245 27.06 25.72 6.71
C MET A 245 25.93 26.61 6.19
N HIS A 246 26.30 27.82 5.73
CA HIS A 246 25.41 28.69 4.97
C HIS A 246 25.92 28.82 3.54
N LEU A 247 25.20 28.25 2.59
CA LEU A 247 25.53 28.26 1.18
C LEU A 247 24.41 28.97 0.42
N ALA A 248 24.68 30.10 -0.23
CA ALA A 248 23.64 30.80 -0.99
C ALA A 248 23.33 30.09 -2.33
N GLY A 249 24.32 29.42 -2.94
CA GLY A 249 24.15 28.66 -4.17
C GLY A 249 23.81 27.18 -3.96
N SER A 250 24.34 26.33 -4.83
CA SER A 250 24.11 24.88 -4.85
C SER A 250 25.33 24.10 -4.36
N LEU A 251 25.08 22.94 -3.75
CA LEU A 251 26.11 21.95 -3.42
C LEU A 251 26.06 20.82 -4.45
N GLY A 252 27.11 20.66 -5.24
CA GLY A 252 27.20 19.66 -6.29
C GLY A 252 28.30 18.63 -6.03
N LEU A 253 27.91 17.35 -6.00
CA LEU A 253 28.79 16.18 -6.02
C LEU A 253 28.66 15.50 -7.38
N ILE A 254 29.60 15.75 -8.29
CA ILE A 254 29.52 15.33 -9.68
C ILE A 254 30.63 14.32 -10.00
N GLY A 255 30.27 13.05 -10.18
CA GLY A 255 31.26 11.98 -10.39
C GLY A 255 32.22 11.79 -9.20
N THR A 256 31.81 12.24 -8.01
CA THR A 256 32.59 12.20 -6.77
C THR A 256 32.53 10.81 -6.12
N GLU A 257 33.64 10.39 -5.54
CA GLU A 257 33.80 9.14 -4.80
C GLU A 257 34.20 9.44 -3.34
N LEU A 258 33.26 9.23 -2.41
CA LEU A 258 33.50 9.38 -0.97
C LEU A 258 33.55 7.99 -0.34
N MET A 259 34.70 7.63 0.23
CA MET A 259 34.98 6.32 0.83
C MET A 259 35.63 6.48 2.22
N PRO A 260 34.91 7.09 3.19
CA PRO A 260 35.42 7.30 4.53
C PRO A 260 35.83 5.99 5.21
N LEU A 261 36.98 6.00 5.90
CA LEU A 261 37.46 4.85 6.67
C LEU A 261 36.56 4.53 7.88
N ASP A 262 35.90 5.54 8.46
CA ASP A 262 35.13 5.40 9.71
C ASP A 262 33.61 5.43 9.50
N GLY A 263 33.16 5.41 8.24
CA GLY A 263 31.76 5.22 7.88
C GLY A 263 30.89 6.47 7.75
N ARG A 264 31.32 7.67 8.17
CA ARG A 264 30.62 8.94 7.85
C ARG A 264 31.25 9.61 6.64
N ALA A 265 30.48 9.76 5.56
CA ALA A 265 30.99 10.30 4.29
C ALA A 265 30.79 11.81 4.18
N LEU A 266 29.59 12.29 4.51
CA LEU A 266 29.20 13.69 4.41
C LEU A 266 28.34 14.08 5.61
N ASP A 267 28.81 15.04 6.40
CA ASP A 267 28.03 15.66 7.48
C ASP A 267 27.70 17.10 7.06
N ILE A 268 26.43 17.36 6.78
CA ILE A 268 25.86 18.69 6.50
C ILE A 268 24.67 18.96 7.45
N ASN A 269 24.72 18.45 8.68
CA ASN A 269 23.68 18.70 9.68
C ASN A 269 23.49 20.22 9.89
N GLU A 270 22.24 20.67 10.01
CA GLU A 270 21.86 22.08 10.18
C GLU A 270 22.33 23.01 9.04
N ALA A 271 22.69 22.47 7.88
CA ALA A 271 23.10 23.28 6.74
C ALA A 271 21.91 24.02 6.11
N ASN A 272 22.14 25.25 5.67
CA ASN A 272 21.22 26.04 4.86
C ASN A 272 21.77 26.16 3.44
N ILE A 273 21.10 25.50 2.49
CA ILE A 273 21.45 25.50 1.06
C ILE A 273 20.39 26.33 0.34
N GLY A 274 20.82 27.51 -0.15
CA GLY A 274 19.98 28.52 -0.79
C GLY A 274 19.46 28.13 -2.17
N ASN A 275 20.03 27.09 -2.78
CA ASN A 275 19.48 26.46 -3.97
C ASN A 275 19.42 24.93 -3.78
N SER A 276 20.09 24.14 -4.63
CA SER A 276 19.84 22.70 -4.73
C SER A 276 21.05 21.86 -4.29
N LEU A 277 20.78 20.61 -3.89
CA LEU A 277 21.79 19.60 -3.61
C LEU A 277 21.77 18.54 -4.72
N PHE A 278 22.92 18.32 -5.34
CA PHE A 278 23.06 17.46 -6.51
C PHE A 278 24.06 16.32 -6.25
N LEU A 279 23.61 15.07 -6.46
CA LEU A 279 24.45 13.88 -6.52
C LEU A 279 24.33 13.28 -7.92
N LEU A 280 25.27 13.62 -8.79
CA LEU A 280 25.15 13.38 -10.22
C LEU A 280 26.30 12.52 -10.75
N ASN A 281 25.98 11.65 -11.71
CA ASN A 281 26.98 11.05 -12.57
C ASN A 281 27.57 12.05 -13.58
N MET A 282 28.68 11.66 -14.19
CA MET A 282 29.31 12.34 -15.32
C MET A 282 28.88 11.66 -16.63
N PRO A 283 27.96 12.24 -17.43
CA PRO A 283 27.43 11.58 -18.62
C PRO A 283 28.50 11.25 -19.66
N ARG A 284 29.47 12.15 -19.84
CA ARG A 284 30.55 12.00 -20.85
C ARG A 284 31.69 11.08 -20.41
N ALA A 285 31.96 10.99 -19.11
CA ALA A 285 33.12 10.25 -18.57
C ALA A 285 32.77 8.87 -17.99
N ARG A 286 31.48 8.48 -18.00
CA ARG A 286 30.95 7.25 -17.35
C ARG A 286 31.28 7.11 -15.85
N GLY A 287 31.82 8.15 -15.21
CA GLY A 287 32.04 8.20 -13.76
C GLY A 287 30.71 8.31 -13.01
N ARG A 288 30.39 7.32 -12.18
CA ARG A 288 29.23 7.39 -11.26
C ARG A 288 29.62 8.16 -10.00
N CYS A 289 28.67 8.89 -9.42
CA CYS A 289 28.83 9.34 -8.04
C CYS A 289 28.73 8.12 -7.12
N ARG A 290 29.77 7.88 -6.31
CA ARG A 290 29.85 6.75 -5.39
C ARG A 290 30.06 7.24 -3.97
N ILE A 291 29.15 6.88 -3.07
CA ILE A 291 29.29 7.25 -1.66
C ILE A 291 29.20 5.97 -0.85
N ARG A 292 30.30 5.59 -0.20
CA ARG A 292 30.44 4.41 0.66
C ARG A 292 30.56 4.83 2.11
N GLY A 293 29.47 5.36 2.64
CA GLY A 293 29.36 5.87 3.99
C GLY A 293 28.02 6.56 4.19
N ARG A 294 27.79 7.04 5.41
CA ARG A 294 26.55 7.70 5.79
C ARG A 294 26.60 9.18 5.40
N ILE A 295 25.47 9.70 4.93
CA ILE A 295 25.19 11.12 4.81
C ILE A 295 24.28 11.55 5.96
N GLU A 296 24.68 12.58 6.68
CA GLU A 296 23.91 13.17 7.77
C GLU A 296 23.51 14.60 7.40
N MET A 297 22.21 14.88 7.44
CA MET A 297 21.64 16.19 7.10
C MET A 297 20.41 16.52 7.95
N SER A 298 20.52 16.20 9.24
CA SER A 298 19.50 16.47 10.26
C SER A 298 19.24 17.98 10.35
N HIS A 299 17.97 18.38 10.39
CA HIS A 299 17.54 19.79 10.45
C HIS A 299 18.09 20.70 9.34
N SER A 300 18.61 20.13 8.25
CA SER A 300 19.10 20.92 7.12
C SER A 300 17.94 21.46 6.30
N ILE A 301 18.16 22.61 5.66
CA ILE A 301 17.19 23.28 4.79
C ILE A 301 17.78 23.38 3.39
N ILE A 302 17.05 22.86 2.41
CA ILE A 302 17.36 22.95 0.97
C ILE A 302 16.23 23.76 0.33
N GLN A 303 16.54 24.98 -0.12
CA GLN A 303 15.55 25.87 -0.74
C GLN A 303 15.14 25.43 -2.15
N GLY A 304 16.01 24.69 -2.84
CA GLY A 304 15.75 24.08 -4.13
C GLY A 304 15.41 22.59 -4.00
N GLN A 305 15.87 21.80 -4.96
CA GLN A 305 15.64 20.36 -5.01
C GLN A 305 16.82 19.56 -4.44
N LEU A 306 16.55 18.33 -3.99
CA LEU A 306 17.54 17.30 -3.76
C LEU A 306 17.46 16.29 -4.89
N LEU A 307 18.44 16.31 -5.81
CA LEU A 307 18.47 15.45 -6.99
C LEU A 307 19.61 14.44 -6.91
N ILE A 308 19.25 13.16 -6.94
CA ILE A 308 20.16 12.02 -6.99
C ILE A 308 19.95 11.29 -8.31
N ARG A 309 21.00 11.19 -9.13
CA ARG A 309 20.91 10.58 -10.45
C ARG A 309 22.09 9.69 -10.76
N ASN A 310 21.78 8.45 -11.16
CA ASN A 310 22.75 7.44 -11.59
C ASN A 310 23.89 7.25 -10.57
N ALA A 311 23.56 7.26 -9.27
CA ALA A 311 24.52 7.16 -8.18
C ALA A 311 24.54 5.74 -7.58
N ASP A 312 25.70 5.33 -7.04
CA ASP A 312 25.82 4.13 -6.20
C ASP A 312 26.07 4.57 -4.75
N LEU A 313 25.05 4.37 -3.92
CA LEU A 313 24.98 4.87 -2.57
C LEU A 313 24.98 3.68 -1.62
N THR A 314 26.02 3.50 -0.83
CA THR A 314 26.20 2.33 0.03
C THR A 314 26.44 2.78 1.47
N ALA A 315 25.51 2.41 2.36
CA ALA A 315 25.66 2.62 3.80
C ALA A 315 26.89 1.91 4.35
N PRO A 316 27.49 2.43 5.43
CA PRO A 316 28.58 1.75 6.12
C PRO A 316 28.10 0.42 6.73
N PRO A 317 29.02 -0.53 7.00
CA PRO A 317 28.71 -1.72 7.78
C PRO A 317 28.07 -1.36 9.13
N THR A 318 27.18 -2.23 9.62
CA THR A 318 26.54 -2.10 10.93
C THR A 318 27.59 -1.89 12.02
N GLY A 319 27.40 -0.87 12.87
CA GLY A 319 28.32 -0.56 13.99
C GLY A 319 29.49 0.36 13.65
N GLN A 320 29.72 0.73 12.38
CA GLN A 320 30.69 1.78 12.01
C GLN A 320 30.04 3.17 11.93
N GLY A 321 30.83 4.22 12.23
CA GLY A 321 30.37 5.62 12.21
C GLY A 321 29.66 6.03 13.50
N GLY A 322 30.41 6.03 14.61
CA GLY A 322 29.94 6.32 15.97
C GLY A 322 28.97 7.50 16.07
N GLN A 323 27.90 7.30 16.83
CA GLN A 323 26.82 8.26 17.07
C GLN A 323 27.32 9.38 18.00
N PHE A 324 27.27 10.64 17.57
CA PHE A 324 27.57 11.78 18.45
C PHE A 324 26.34 12.59 18.86
N TYR A 325 25.15 12.30 18.31
CA TYR A 325 23.90 12.91 18.75
C TYR A 325 22.75 11.89 18.75
N THR A 326 21.97 11.97 19.83
CA THR A 326 20.94 11.05 20.30
C THR A 326 19.78 10.90 19.33
N ILE A 327 19.73 9.81 18.57
CA ILE A 327 18.49 9.13 18.15
C ILE A 327 18.86 7.66 18.06
N GLU A 328 18.24 6.77 18.85
CA GLU A 328 18.33 5.32 18.60
C GLU A 328 17.82 5.07 17.18
N PRO A 329 18.68 4.80 16.20
CA PRO A 329 18.21 4.59 14.85
C PRO A 329 17.51 3.24 14.86
N THR A 330 16.23 3.19 14.46
CA THR A 330 15.52 1.91 14.31
C THR A 330 16.12 0.98 13.24
N GLY A 331 17.18 1.42 12.53
CA GLY A 331 17.85 0.63 11.51
C GLY A 331 19.34 0.43 11.75
N SER A 332 19.78 -0.79 11.50
CA SER A 332 21.15 -1.27 11.66
C SER A 332 22.10 -0.70 10.60
N ARG A 333 21.60 -0.41 9.39
CA ARG A 333 22.39 0.02 8.24
C ARG A 333 21.76 1.23 7.53
N ILE A 334 22.29 2.42 7.80
CA ILE A 334 21.72 3.70 7.35
C ILE A 334 22.66 4.39 6.38
N PHE A 335 22.15 4.68 5.18
CA PHE A 335 22.87 5.48 4.19
C PHE A 335 22.59 6.97 4.38
N LEU A 336 21.30 7.35 4.45
CA LEU A 336 20.89 8.74 4.64
C LEU A 336 20.16 8.89 5.97
N LEU A 337 20.68 9.74 6.85
CA LEU A 337 20.04 10.14 8.10
C LEU A 337 19.70 11.63 8.03
N ALA A 338 18.41 11.93 7.87
CA ALA A 338 17.92 13.28 7.66
C ALA A 338 16.59 13.55 8.42
N PRO A 339 16.55 13.35 9.75
CA PRO A 339 15.39 13.72 10.53
C PRO A 339 15.12 15.22 10.41
N ARG A 340 13.85 15.58 10.22
CA ARG A 340 13.39 16.98 10.09
C ARG A 340 14.08 17.77 8.97
N LEU A 341 14.54 17.09 7.93
CA LEU A 341 15.01 17.72 6.70
C LEU A 341 13.89 18.54 6.07
N THR A 342 14.21 19.75 5.62
CA THR A 342 13.29 20.57 4.83
C THR A 342 13.81 20.69 3.40
N VAL A 343 13.03 20.26 2.43
CA VAL A 343 13.28 20.46 0.99
C VAL A 343 12.09 21.22 0.42
N ARG A 344 12.32 22.47 -0.02
CA ARG A 344 11.28 23.33 -0.60
C ARG A 344 10.94 22.93 -2.04
N GLY A 345 11.92 22.43 -2.79
CA GLY A 345 11.71 21.77 -4.08
C GLY A 345 11.33 20.31 -3.91
N ALA A 346 11.52 19.52 -4.96
CA ALA A 346 11.27 18.07 -4.94
C ALA A 346 12.50 17.28 -4.45
N LEU A 347 12.25 16.15 -3.80
CA LEU A 347 13.23 15.09 -3.62
C LEU A 347 13.14 14.13 -4.80
N VAL A 348 14.17 14.07 -5.64
CA VAL A 348 14.16 13.27 -6.87
C VAL A 348 15.32 12.27 -6.87
N MET A 349 15.00 10.99 -6.97
CA MET A 349 15.93 9.92 -7.27
C MET A 349 15.57 9.31 -8.62
N GLU A 350 16.46 9.43 -9.60
CA GLU A 350 16.21 9.00 -10.98
C GLU A 350 17.36 8.20 -11.61
N GLY A 351 17.06 7.58 -12.76
CA GLY A 351 17.98 6.71 -13.49
C GLY A 351 18.27 5.39 -12.75
N ASP A 352 19.45 4.81 -13.01
CA ASP A 352 19.86 3.53 -12.43
C ASP A 352 20.49 3.72 -11.03
N THR A 353 19.87 4.55 -10.19
CA THR A 353 20.35 4.83 -8.84
C THR A 353 20.11 3.61 -7.95
N VAL A 354 21.14 3.20 -7.23
CA VAL A 354 21.09 2.07 -6.29
C VAL A 354 21.50 2.55 -4.91
N VAL A 355 20.60 2.38 -3.94
CA VAL A 355 20.87 2.64 -2.52
C VAL A 355 20.97 1.30 -1.78
N ARG A 356 22.07 1.06 -1.09
CA ARG A 356 22.31 -0.11 -0.25
C ARG A 356 22.39 0.31 1.22
N GLY A 357 21.23 0.41 1.85
CA GLY A 357 21.01 0.90 3.21
C GLY A 357 19.74 1.73 3.31
N GLY A 358 19.34 2.07 4.54
CA GLY A 358 18.12 2.83 4.79
C GLY A 358 18.22 4.31 4.45
N LEU A 359 17.12 4.86 3.93
CA LEU A 359 16.86 6.29 3.76
C LEU A 359 15.90 6.75 4.86
N LEU A 360 16.42 7.36 5.92
CA LEU A 360 15.66 7.73 7.11
C LEU A 360 15.45 9.23 7.17
N MET A 361 14.21 9.67 6.96
CA MET A 361 13.81 11.08 6.93
C MET A 361 12.55 11.33 7.77
N PRO A 362 12.50 10.88 9.04
CA PRO A 362 11.32 11.07 9.87
C PRO A 362 11.10 12.56 10.17
N GLY A 363 9.85 13.01 10.09
CA GLY A 363 9.45 14.39 10.32
C GLY A 363 9.93 15.37 9.24
N ALA A 364 10.37 14.89 8.08
CA ALA A 364 10.80 15.76 6.98
C ALA A 364 9.64 16.55 6.37
N GLN A 365 9.94 17.76 5.89
CA GLN A 365 9.05 18.63 5.13
C GLN A 365 9.53 18.66 3.68
N LEU A 366 8.76 18.06 2.78
CA LEU A 366 9.11 17.85 1.37
C LEU A 366 8.04 18.53 0.51
N ASP A 367 8.17 19.85 0.35
CA ASP A 367 7.12 20.70 -0.21
C ASP A 367 6.84 20.34 -1.68
N GLY A 368 7.87 20.08 -2.48
CA GLY A 368 7.74 19.66 -3.88
C GLY A 368 7.44 18.18 -4.10
N GLY A 369 7.21 17.40 -3.04
CA GLY A 369 6.96 15.96 -3.11
C GLY A 369 8.21 15.11 -3.28
N VAL A 370 7.99 13.82 -3.55
CA VAL A 370 9.01 12.78 -3.58
C VAL A 370 8.86 11.93 -4.84
N ARG A 371 9.91 11.84 -5.65
CA ARG A 371 9.98 10.95 -6.82
C ARG A 371 11.14 9.97 -6.65
N LEU A 372 10.84 8.68 -6.61
CA LEU A 372 11.84 7.62 -6.42
C LEU A 372 11.80 6.62 -7.57
N ALA A 373 12.93 6.42 -8.23
CA ALA A 373 13.17 5.39 -9.22
C ALA A 373 14.50 4.67 -8.96
N GLY A 374 14.65 3.45 -9.48
CA GLY A 374 15.84 2.63 -9.29
C GLY A 374 15.63 1.53 -8.23
N ALA A 375 16.56 1.41 -7.27
CA ALA A 375 16.50 0.36 -6.26
C ALA A 375 16.98 0.82 -4.88
N VAL A 376 16.26 0.41 -3.82
CA VAL A 376 16.63 0.63 -2.41
C VAL A 376 16.68 -0.71 -1.69
N TRP A 377 17.87 -1.12 -1.26
CA TRP A 377 18.11 -2.41 -0.65
C TRP A 377 18.61 -2.25 0.78
N ASN A 378 17.73 -2.52 1.73
CA ASN A 378 18.01 -2.66 3.15
C ASN A 378 17.19 -3.83 3.73
N ALA A 379 17.46 -5.03 3.20
CA ALA A 379 16.77 -6.25 3.58
C ALA A 379 16.76 -6.47 5.10
N ASP A 380 15.63 -6.96 5.60
CA ASP A 380 15.38 -7.27 7.01
C ASP A 380 15.52 -6.04 7.94
N ASP A 381 15.41 -4.84 7.37
CA ASP A 381 15.54 -3.56 8.06
C ASP A 381 14.62 -2.50 7.41
N VAL A 382 14.72 -1.23 7.80
CA VAL A 382 13.96 -0.11 7.25
C VAL A 382 14.67 0.43 6.01
N ALA A 383 14.04 0.30 4.84
CA ALA A 383 14.56 0.82 3.58
C ALA A 383 14.24 2.31 3.39
N LEU A 384 13.00 2.71 3.72
CA LEU A 384 12.53 4.09 3.60
C LEU A 384 11.70 4.46 4.82
N ASP A 385 12.14 5.47 5.58
CA ASP A 385 11.40 6.01 6.71
C ASP A 385 10.98 7.46 6.43
N LEU A 386 9.67 7.64 6.24
CA LEU A 386 8.99 8.91 6.05
C LEU A 386 7.93 9.13 7.14
N LYS A 387 8.11 8.53 8.33
CA LYS A 387 7.20 8.72 9.46
C LYS A 387 7.03 10.19 9.80
N GLN A 388 5.80 10.61 10.06
CA GLN A 388 5.46 11.99 10.44
C GLN A 388 5.91 13.06 9.43
N SER A 389 6.26 12.67 8.20
CA SER A 389 6.66 13.61 7.15
C SER A 389 5.44 14.35 6.57
N ILE A 390 5.68 15.54 6.05
CA ILE A 390 4.69 16.36 5.34
C ILE A 390 5.18 16.52 3.91
N LEU A 391 4.41 16.00 2.96
CA LEU A 391 4.64 16.13 1.54
C LEU A 391 3.62 17.14 0.98
N GLY A 392 4.12 18.27 0.50
CA GLY A 392 3.31 19.29 -0.17
C GLY A 392 2.87 18.86 -1.58
N GLY A 393 3.62 17.95 -2.21
CA GLY A 393 3.31 17.34 -3.50
C GLY A 393 2.86 15.88 -3.38
N ASP A 394 3.15 15.11 -4.43
CA ASP A 394 2.89 13.68 -4.53
C ASP A 394 4.06 12.83 -4.00
N LEU A 395 3.78 11.55 -3.72
CA LEU A 395 4.80 10.52 -3.55
C LEU A 395 4.72 9.57 -4.73
N HIS A 396 5.68 9.67 -5.64
CA HIS A 396 5.75 8.86 -6.86
C HIS A 396 6.91 7.87 -6.78
N ALA A 397 6.60 6.58 -6.63
CA ALA A 397 7.57 5.50 -6.56
C ALA A 397 7.16 4.38 -7.52
N SER A 398 7.19 4.64 -8.83
CA SER A 398 6.80 3.67 -9.87
C SER A 398 7.98 2.82 -10.34
N ALA A 399 7.74 1.53 -10.58
CA ALA A 399 8.73 0.54 -10.99
C ALA A 399 9.98 0.49 -10.07
N LEU A 400 9.80 0.83 -8.79
CA LEU A 400 10.86 0.84 -7.78
C LEU A 400 11.04 -0.58 -7.21
N SER A 401 12.29 -1.00 -7.01
CA SER A 401 12.61 -2.24 -6.30
C SER A 401 13.06 -1.94 -4.87
N ILE A 402 12.30 -2.40 -3.87
CA ILE A 402 12.59 -2.18 -2.46
C ILE A 402 12.81 -3.53 -1.76
N GLU A 403 13.96 -3.70 -1.13
CA GLU A 403 14.16 -4.73 -0.11
C GLU A 403 14.23 -4.05 1.25
N GLY A 404 13.36 -4.43 2.18
CA GLY A 404 13.19 -3.80 3.48
C GLY A 404 11.80 -3.20 3.70
N THR A 405 11.66 -2.46 4.78
CA THR A 405 10.39 -1.87 5.23
C THR A 405 10.26 -0.42 4.76
N VAL A 406 9.08 -0.07 4.24
CA VAL A 406 8.66 1.31 3.96
C VAL A 406 7.73 1.78 5.08
N ARG A 407 8.06 2.91 5.71
CA ARG A 407 7.28 3.51 6.80
C ARG A 407 6.77 4.90 6.41
N LEU A 408 5.46 5.06 6.43
CA LEU A 408 4.68 6.27 6.13
C LEU A 408 3.75 6.60 7.31
N ASP A 409 4.00 6.06 8.50
CA ASP A 409 3.10 6.20 9.64
C ASP A 409 2.95 7.68 10.04
N ASN A 410 1.71 8.13 10.16
CA ASN A 410 1.33 9.52 10.45
C ASN A 410 1.85 10.56 9.45
N ALA A 411 2.28 10.14 8.25
CA ALA A 411 2.66 11.07 7.19
C ALA A 411 1.42 11.77 6.61
N ARG A 412 1.62 12.92 5.99
CA ARG A 412 0.60 13.69 5.29
C ARG A 412 1.06 13.98 3.87
N ILE A 413 0.29 13.55 2.89
CA ILE A 413 0.58 13.73 1.47
C ILE A 413 -0.55 14.56 0.88
N SER A 414 -0.20 15.73 0.35
CA SER A 414 -1.17 16.66 -0.24
C SER A 414 -1.55 16.27 -1.68
N GLY A 415 -0.69 15.52 -2.37
CA GLY A 415 -0.97 14.89 -3.66
C GLY A 415 -1.31 13.39 -3.55
N PRO A 416 -1.28 12.67 -4.69
CA PRO A 416 -1.43 11.22 -4.72
C PRO A 416 -0.21 10.46 -4.16
N LEU A 417 -0.45 9.23 -3.72
CA LEU A 417 0.56 8.21 -3.43
C LEU A 417 0.55 7.19 -4.57
N THR A 418 1.61 7.15 -5.38
CA THR A 418 1.75 6.24 -6.52
C THR A 418 2.88 5.24 -6.26
N MET A 419 2.55 3.94 -6.26
CA MET A 419 3.47 2.82 -6.15
C MET A 419 3.16 1.76 -7.22
N GLU A 420 3.04 2.19 -8.47
CA GLU A 420 2.67 1.33 -9.58
C GLU A 420 3.84 0.43 -10.01
N HIS A 421 3.55 -0.86 -10.23
CA HIS A 421 4.55 -1.86 -10.63
C HIS A 421 5.78 -1.96 -9.71
N THR A 422 5.64 -1.50 -8.47
CA THR A 422 6.70 -1.51 -7.47
C THR A 422 6.76 -2.85 -6.76
N THR A 423 7.97 -3.32 -6.47
CA THR A 423 8.19 -4.58 -5.76
C THR A 423 8.77 -4.31 -4.39
N VAL A 424 8.15 -4.85 -3.33
CA VAL A 424 8.61 -4.73 -1.95
C VAL A 424 8.75 -6.11 -1.33
N ALA A 425 9.88 -6.40 -0.71
CA ALA A 425 10.20 -7.71 -0.12
C ALA A 425 11.09 -7.58 1.13
N LYS A 426 11.27 -8.69 1.87
CA LYS A 426 12.19 -8.83 3.01
C LYS A 426 12.02 -7.73 4.08
N PRO A 427 10.80 -7.58 4.66
CA PRO A 427 10.54 -6.58 5.69
C PRO A 427 11.20 -6.93 7.03
N LEU A 428 11.35 -5.91 7.88
CA LEU A 428 11.83 -6.03 9.27
C LEU A 428 10.81 -6.78 10.16
N ASP A 429 9.54 -6.35 10.16
CA ASP A 429 8.51 -6.82 11.13
C ASP A 429 7.21 -7.31 10.47
N ARG A 430 7.27 -8.29 9.54
CA ARG A 430 6.11 -8.78 8.74
C ARG A 430 5.25 -7.67 8.08
N ARG A 431 5.73 -6.42 8.07
CA ARG A 431 5.08 -5.22 7.53
C ARG A 431 6.01 -4.70 6.45
N CYS A 432 5.61 -4.82 5.19
CA CYS A 432 6.40 -4.30 4.08
C CYS A 432 6.17 -2.82 3.90
N ILE A 433 4.91 -2.40 3.93
CA ILE A 433 4.52 -1.00 3.83
C ILE A 433 3.63 -0.70 5.04
N SER A 434 4.14 0.10 5.96
CA SER A 434 3.42 0.59 7.14
C SER A 434 2.99 2.02 6.89
N ALA A 435 1.69 2.26 6.76
CA ALA A 435 1.07 3.54 6.48
C ALA A 435 -0.06 3.81 7.49
N VAL A 436 0.22 3.56 8.77
CA VAL A 436 -0.75 3.71 9.86
C VAL A 436 -1.06 5.19 10.06
N ASN A 437 -2.34 5.56 10.10
CA ASN A 437 -2.83 6.94 10.19
C ASN A 437 -2.31 7.87 9.08
N LEU A 438 -1.94 7.31 7.92
CA LEU A 438 -1.56 8.09 6.74
C LEU A 438 -2.73 8.97 6.29
N LYS A 439 -2.45 10.24 5.95
CA LYS A 439 -3.43 11.12 5.31
C LYS A 439 -3.01 11.41 3.88
N VAL A 440 -3.87 11.11 2.91
CA VAL A 440 -3.65 11.37 1.48
C VAL A 440 -4.81 12.21 0.95
N ALA A 441 -4.49 13.40 0.47
CA ALA A 441 -5.46 14.32 -0.14
C ALA A 441 -5.77 13.99 -1.62
N GLY A 442 -5.02 13.05 -2.22
CA GLY A 442 -5.31 12.48 -3.53
C GLY A 442 -5.62 10.98 -3.49
N ASP A 443 -5.32 10.31 -4.59
CA ASP A 443 -5.49 8.86 -4.74
C ASP A 443 -4.31 8.08 -4.15
N VAL A 444 -4.56 6.83 -3.74
CA VAL A 444 -3.55 5.81 -3.50
C VAL A 444 -3.56 4.84 -4.68
N GLN A 445 -2.59 4.99 -5.59
CA GLN A 445 -2.46 4.21 -6.82
C GLN A 445 -1.36 3.15 -6.66
N CYS A 446 -1.75 1.90 -6.47
CA CYS A 446 -0.86 0.75 -6.27
C CYS A 446 -1.09 -0.34 -7.34
N ARG A 447 -1.39 0.06 -8.57
CA ARG A 447 -1.64 -0.88 -9.67
C ARG A 447 -0.40 -1.75 -9.93
N GLY A 448 -0.59 -3.06 -9.98
CA GLY A 448 0.52 -4.01 -10.22
C GLY A 448 1.58 -4.04 -9.10
N LEU A 449 1.28 -3.51 -7.91
CA LEU A 449 2.15 -3.59 -6.74
C LEU A 449 2.42 -5.06 -6.36
N SER A 450 3.68 -5.42 -6.12
CA SER A 450 4.09 -6.76 -5.72
C SER A 450 4.71 -6.74 -4.31
N VAL A 451 3.98 -7.23 -3.31
CA VAL A 451 4.45 -7.40 -1.93
C VAL A 451 4.75 -8.88 -1.69
N LEU A 452 6.04 -9.24 -1.71
CA LEU A 452 6.50 -10.64 -1.70
C LEU A 452 6.60 -11.27 -0.31
N SER A 453 6.55 -10.47 0.75
CA SER A 453 6.44 -10.96 2.12
C SER A 453 5.94 -9.84 3.05
N GLY A 454 4.91 -10.11 3.85
CA GLY A 454 4.41 -9.15 4.83
C GLY A 454 3.23 -8.29 4.35
N SER A 455 2.81 -7.33 5.17
CA SER A 455 1.56 -6.58 4.97
C SER A 455 1.77 -5.22 4.28
N PHE A 456 0.74 -4.80 3.55
CA PHE A 456 0.44 -3.41 3.22
C PHE A 456 -0.62 -2.89 4.20
N ASP A 457 -0.18 -2.10 5.17
CA ASP A 457 -0.97 -1.68 6.33
C ASP A 457 -1.36 -0.19 6.21
N LEU A 458 -2.65 0.06 5.96
CA LEU A 458 -3.29 1.38 5.87
C LEU A 458 -4.25 1.61 7.06
N ARG A 459 -3.97 1.02 8.23
CA ARG A 459 -4.81 1.17 9.43
C ARG A 459 -5.03 2.62 9.81
N GLY A 460 -6.29 3.02 9.98
CA GLY A 460 -6.66 4.40 10.34
C GLY A 460 -6.32 5.44 9.26
N ALA A 461 -5.93 5.03 8.06
CA ALA A 461 -5.58 5.95 6.99
C ALA A 461 -6.82 6.71 6.49
N SER A 462 -6.64 7.97 6.10
CA SER A 462 -7.69 8.79 5.48
C SER A 462 -7.26 9.15 4.06
N VAL A 463 -7.99 8.61 3.09
CA VAL A 463 -7.78 8.81 1.66
C VAL A 463 -9.02 9.52 1.11
N THR A 464 -8.82 10.70 0.54
CA THR A 464 -9.90 11.47 -0.11
C THR A 464 -10.15 11.04 -1.54
N GLY A 465 -9.17 10.39 -2.19
CA GLY A 465 -9.32 9.78 -3.49
C GLY A 465 -9.69 8.29 -3.45
N VAL A 466 -9.32 7.60 -4.52
CA VAL A 466 -9.48 6.16 -4.74
C VAL A 466 -8.31 5.39 -4.11
N VAL A 467 -8.58 4.22 -3.53
CA VAL A 467 -7.56 3.22 -3.18
C VAL A 467 -7.56 2.15 -4.25
N ASN A 468 -6.53 2.14 -5.11
CA ASN A 468 -6.44 1.27 -6.27
C ASN A 468 -5.34 0.22 -6.10
N LEU A 469 -5.74 -1.05 -6.00
CA LEU A 469 -4.88 -2.23 -5.91
C LEU A 469 -5.10 -3.18 -7.10
N GLU A 470 -5.61 -2.68 -8.23
CA GLU A 470 -5.80 -3.48 -9.44
C GLU A 470 -4.51 -4.20 -9.86
N ASP A 471 -4.61 -5.46 -10.26
CA ASP A 471 -3.47 -6.30 -10.67
C ASP A 471 -2.36 -6.49 -9.60
N ALA A 472 -2.57 -6.11 -8.34
CA ALA A 472 -1.56 -6.25 -7.30
C ALA A 472 -1.41 -7.70 -6.81
N PHE A 473 -0.19 -8.11 -6.45
CA PHE A 473 0.12 -9.41 -5.87
C PHE A 473 0.69 -9.23 -4.47
N LEU A 474 0.01 -9.75 -3.43
CA LEU A 474 0.46 -9.64 -2.04
C LEU A 474 0.48 -11.00 -1.36
N THR A 475 1.55 -11.30 -0.62
CA THR A 475 1.67 -12.55 0.15
C THR A 475 2.15 -12.31 1.58
N ASN A 476 1.36 -12.76 2.54
CA ASN A 476 1.69 -12.79 3.96
C ASN A 476 1.02 -13.99 4.64
N PRO A 477 1.48 -15.23 4.40
CA PRO A 477 0.83 -16.43 4.91
C PRO A 477 0.65 -16.41 6.44
N GLY A 478 -0.56 -16.67 6.93
CA GLY A 478 -0.92 -16.60 8.35
C GLY A 478 -1.00 -15.18 8.92
N GLY A 479 -0.93 -14.14 8.10
CA GLY A 479 -1.07 -12.74 8.49
C GLY A 479 -1.96 -11.95 7.53
N SER A 480 -2.09 -10.64 7.76
CA SER A 480 -2.83 -9.76 6.86
C SER A 480 -1.96 -9.33 5.68
N THR A 481 -2.48 -9.42 4.46
CA THR A 481 -1.83 -8.91 3.24
C THR A 481 -2.14 -7.43 3.05
N VAL A 482 -3.41 -7.06 3.15
CA VAL A 482 -3.90 -5.68 3.08
C VAL A 482 -4.72 -5.39 4.33
N SER A 483 -4.40 -4.33 5.06
CA SER A 483 -5.21 -3.86 6.19
C SER A 483 -5.69 -2.44 5.95
N LEU A 484 -7.00 -2.28 5.83
CA LEU A 484 -7.76 -1.04 5.82
C LEU A 484 -8.56 -0.90 7.12
N TYR A 485 -8.12 -1.53 8.21
CA TYR A 485 -8.83 -1.50 9.48
C TYR A 485 -8.99 -0.06 9.99
N MET A 486 -10.24 0.36 10.22
CA MET A 486 -10.62 1.75 10.55
C MET A 486 -10.16 2.81 9.52
N ALA A 487 -9.82 2.42 8.29
CA ALA A 487 -9.47 3.36 7.24
C ALA A 487 -10.72 4.03 6.66
N ARG A 488 -10.56 5.26 6.16
CA ARG A 488 -11.59 6.01 5.46
C ARG A 488 -11.15 6.31 4.03
N ALA A 489 -11.90 5.86 3.04
CA ALA A 489 -11.72 6.16 1.63
C ALA A 489 -12.97 6.91 1.12
N THR A 490 -12.80 8.11 0.56
CA THR A 490 -13.94 8.83 -0.03
C THR A 490 -14.25 8.31 -1.44
N GLY A 491 -13.24 7.89 -2.18
CA GLY A 491 -13.39 7.21 -3.48
C GLY A 491 -13.61 5.71 -3.34
N ASN A 492 -13.43 5.01 -4.46
CA ASN A 492 -13.59 3.56 -4.52
C ASN A 492 -12.38 2.83 -3.90
N VAL A 493 -12.61 1.63 -3.38
CA VAL A 493 -11.56 0.65 -3.09
C VAL A 493 -11.60 -0.41 -4.20
N ARG A 494 -10.53 -0.51 -5.00
CA ARG A 494 -10.44 -1.41 -6.15
C ARG A 494 -9.47 -2.56 -5.87
N LEU A 495 -10.02 -3.75 -5.71
CA LEU A 495 -9.35 -5.04 -5.58
C LEU A 495 -9.68 -5.89 -6.82
N CYS A 496 -9.50 -5.36 -8.04
CA CYS A 496 -10.02 -5.99 -9.27
C CYS A 496 -8.92 -6.43 -10.26
N GLY A 497 -9.33 -7.04 -11.37
CA GLY A 497 -8.43 -7.50 -12.42
C GLY A 497 -7.67 -8.76 -11.97
N ARG A 498 -6.34 -8.75 -12.02
CA ARG A 498 -5.50 -9.87 -11.53
C ARG A 498 -5.07 -9.71 -10.08
N PHE A 499 -5.83 -8.97 -9.26
CA PHE A 499 -5.53 -8.85 -7.84
C PHE A 499 -5.41 -10.23 -7.19
N HIS A 500 -4.31 -10.48 -6.51
CA HIS A 500 -4.00 -11.77 -5.89
C HIS A 500 -3.47 -11.59 -4.48
N SER A 501 -4.15 -12.20 -3.50
CA SER A 501 -3.80 -12.09 -2.08
C SER A 501 -3.65 -13.47 -1.44
N ILE A 502 -2.48 -13.74 -0.86
CA ILE A 502 -2.20 -14.93 -0.04
C ILE A 502 -2.10 -14.52 1.45
N GLY A 503 -3.23 -14.53 2.15
CA GLY A 503 -3.39 -14.05 3.52
C GLY A 503 -4.72 -13.32 3.69
N LEU A 504 -4.87 -12.57 4.79
CA LEU A 504 -6.11 -11.86 5.13
C LEU A 504 -6.15 -10.45 4.53
N VAL A 505 -7.19 -10.15 3.77
CA VAL A 505 -7.60 -8.79 3.42
C VAL A 505 -8.59 -8.29 4.47
N ASP A 506 -8.23 -7.24 5.21
CA ASP A 506 -8.98 -6.72 6.36
C ASP A 506 -9.50 -5.31 6.11
N LEU A 507 -10.82 -5.16 5.99
CA LEU A 507 -11.58 -3.91 5.88
C LEU A 507 -12.47 -3.68 7.12
N ASN A 508 -12.17 -4.33 8.25
CA ASN A 508 -12.98 -4.19 9.46
C ASN A 508 -13.09 -2.72 9.88
N ARG A 509 -14.32 -2.24 10.10
CA ARG A 509 -14.66 -0.85 10.46
C ARG A 509 -14.19 0.20 9.47
N ALA A 510 -13.89 -0.19 8.22
CA ALA A 510 -13.57 0.76 7.17
C ALA A 510 -14.81 1.56 6.76
N VAL A 511 -14.61 2.82 6.36
CA VAL A 511 -15.64 3.66 5.76
C VAL A 511 -15.24 3.94 4.33
N VAL A 512 -16.02 3.48 3.37
CA VAL A 512 -15.81 3.66 1.93
C VAL A 512 -17.03 4.41 1.40
N ASP A 513 -16.88 5.70 1.09
CA ASP A 513 -17.98 6.50 0.53
C ASP A 513 -18.26 6.09 -0.93
N GLY A 514 -17.24 5.63 -1.66
CA GLY A 514 -17.36 5.05 -3.00
C GLY A 514 -17.71 3.55 -2.99
N ARG A 515 -17.35 2.86 -4.07
CA ARG A 515 -17.59 1.41 -4.24
C ARG A 515 -16.44 0.56 -3.72
N LEU A 516 -16.76 -0.62 -3.19
CA LEU A 516 -15.82 -1.73 -3.08
C LEU A 516 -15.94 -2.59 -4.34
N ARG A 517 -14.85 -2.70 -5.10
CA ARG A 517 -14.78 -3.56 -6.29
C ARG A 517 -13.82 -4.72 -6.04
N ALA A 518 -14.28 -5.94 -6.23
CA ALA A 518 -13.51 -7.17 -6.03
C ALA A 518 -13.59 -8.12 -7.24
N ASP A 519 -14.02 -7.63 -8.40
CA ASP A 519 -14.19 -8.41 -9.62
C ASP A 519 -12.85 -8.98 -10.14
N GLY A 520 -12.80 -10.31 -10.33
CA GLY A 520 -11.61 -11.04 -10.80
C GLY A 520 -10.53 -11.31 -9.73
N ALA A 521 -10.69 -10.80 -8.50
CA ALA A 521 -9.74 -11.03 -7.42
C ALA A 521 -9.55 -12.51 -7.12
N THR A 522 -8.31 -12.97 -6.90
CA THR A 522 -8.04 -14.28 -6.33
C THR A 522 -7.55 -14.12 -4.89
N MET A 523 -8.27 -14.69 -3.92
CA MET A 523 -7.88 -14.63 -2.51
C MET A 523 -7.71 -16.04 -1.93
N ILE A 524 -6.66 -16.23 -1.13
CA ILE A 524 -6.26 -17.52 -0.56
C ILE A 524 -5.79 -17.30 0.89
N TRP A 525 -6.48 -17.88 1.86
CA TRP A 525 -5.98 -17.96 3.23
C TRP A 525 -5.09 -19.21 3.38
N ARG A 526 -3.78 -18.99 3.63
CA ARG A 526 -2.83 -20.07 3.92
C ARG A 526 -2.22 -19.90 5.30
N THR A 527 -2.43 -20.87 6.18
CA THR A 527 -1.79 -20.90 7.51
C THR A 527 -0.36 -21.41 7.40
N LEU A 528 0.57 -20.84 8.17
CA LEU A 528 1.92 -21.40 8.30
C LEU A 528 1.85 -22.73 9.07
N PRO A 529 2.58 -23.78 8.65
CA PRO A 529 2.46 -25.13 9.23
C PRO A 529 2.77 -25.25 10.72
N LEU A 530 3.37 -24.22 11.34
CA LEU A 530 3.76 -24.19 12.76
C LEU A 530 2.82 -23.37 13.66
N VAL A 531 1.78 -22.75 13.10
CA VAL A 531 0.79 -21.97 13.89
C VAL A 531 -0.46 -22.83 14.06
N ALA A 532 -0.76 -23.22 15.31
CA ALA A 532 -2.04 -23.86 15.62
C ALA A 532 -3.18 -22.98 15.08
N PRO A 533 -4.18 -23.52 14.36
CA PRO A 533 -5.27 -22.75 13.78
C PRO A 533 -6.07 -22.08 14.92
N THR A 534 -5.63 -20.91 15.31
CA THR A 534 -6.19 -20.11 16.39
C THR A 534 -6.95 -18.96 15.73
N ALA A 535 -8.27 -19.01 15.88
CA ALA A 535 -9.25 -18.04 15.40
C ALA A 535 -9.37 -17.86 13.88
N ARG A 536 -10.45 -18.42 13.30
CA ARG A 536 -11.10 -18.05 12.02
C ARG A 536 -10.14 -17.79 10.84
N SER A 537 -9.91 -18.84 10.04
CA SER A 537 -9.28 -18.77 8.72
C SER A 537 -10.13 -17.97 7.73
N ALA A 538 -10.01 -16.65 7.75
CA ALA A 538 -10.70 -15.76 6.83
C ALA A 538 -9.73 -15.19 5.79
N ALA A 539 -10.10 -15.27 4.52
CA ALA A 539 -9.37 -14.64 3.44
C ALA A 539 -9.76 -13.16 3.29
N PHE A 540 -11.01 -12.83 3.63
CA PHE A 540 -11.55 -11.47 3.56
C PHE A 540 -12.44 -11.18 4.77
N GLN A 541 -12.26 -9.99 5.38
CA GLN A 541 -13.11 -9.50 6.46
C GLN A 541 -13.48 -8.03 6.22
N ALA A 542 -14.74 -7.69 6.39
CA ALA A 542 -15.27 -6.33 6.32
C ALA A 542 -16.23 -6.05 7.49
N ARG A 543 -15.95 -6.57 8.69
CA ARG A 543 -16.89 -6.49 9.81
C ARG A 543 -17.16 -5.04 10.20
N PHE A 544 -18.43 -4.67 10.30
CA PHE A 544 -18.89 -3.32 10.62
C PHE A 544 -18.33 -2.25 9.65
N ALA A 545 -18.07 -2.61 8.40
CA ALA A 545 -17.72 -1.63 7.37
C ALA A 545 -18.96 -0.87 6.86
N ASP A 546 -18.79 0.40 6.49
CA ASP A 546 -19.80 1.25 5.85
C ASP A 546 -19.34 1.51 4.41
N ILE A 547 -19.99 0.89 3.42
CA ILE A 547 -19.63 0.94 1.99
C ILE A 547 -20.77 1.57 1.20
N ARG A 548 -20.77 2.90 1.11
CA ARG A 548 -21.95 3.65 0.64
C ARG A 548 -22.19 3.52 -0.86
N GLY A 549 -21.12 3.48 -1.67
CA GLY A 549 -21.23 3.48 -3.13
C GLY A 549 -21.62 2.14 -3.74
N GLY A 550 -21.62 1.04 -2.96
CA GLY A 550 -21.97 -0.31 -3.41
C GLY A 550 -20.83 -1.31 -3.30
N VAL A 551 -21.17 -2.60 -3.32
CA VAL A 551 -20.23 -3.72 -3.32
C VAL A 551 -20.41 -4.51 -4.62
N ASP A 552 -19.34 -4.56 -5.43
CA ASP A 552 -19.24 -5.38 -6.65
C ASP A 552 -18.30 -6.57 -6.36
N LEU A 553 -18.87 -7.77 -6.28
CA LEU A 553 -18.15 -9.05 -6.17
C LEU A 553 -17.90 -9.66 -7.57
N GLY A 554 -17.62 -10.96 -7.64
CA GLY A 554 -17.02 -11.61 -8.82
C GLY A 554 -15.59 -12.08 -8.58
N TRP A 555 -15.21 -12.30 -7.32
CA TRP A 555 -13.89 -12.84 -6.96
C TRP A 555 -13.86 -14.37 -7.14
N ARG A 556 -12.66 -14.93 -7.20
CA ARG A 556 -12.41 -16.36 -7.12
C ARG A 556 -11.74 -16.67 -5.79
N LEU A 557 -12.53 -17.13 -4.83
CA LEU A 557 -12.00 -17.57 -3.55
C LEU A 557 -11.57 -19.03 -3.60
N VAL A 558 -10.30 -19.30 -3.27
CA VAL A 558 -9.75 -20.66 -3.32
C VAL A 558 -9.82 -21.33 -1.94
N GLU A 559 -9.40 -20.63 -0.89
CA GLU A 559 -9.37 -21.14 0.48
C GLU A 559 -9.65 -20.00 1.48
N GLY A 560 -10.44 -20.28 2.52
CA GLY A 560 -10.77 -19.36 3.61
C GLY A 560 -12.21 -18.87 3.61
N SER A 561 -12.66 -18.37 4.76
CA SER A 561 -13.98 -17.77 4.94
C SER A 561 -14.02 -16.29 4.56
N VAL A 562 -15.22 -15.78 4.33
CA VAL A 562 -15.51 -14.35 4.12
C VAL A 562 -16.42 -13.87 5.25
N ASP A 563 -16.12 -12.71 5.84
CA ASP A 563 -16.90 -12.14 6.94
C ASP A 563 -17.37 -10.71 6.63
N PHE A 564 -18.66 -10.54 6.36
CA PHE A 564 -19.36 -9.26 6.18
C PHE A 564 -20.23 -8.87 7.39
N THR A 565 -19.99 -9.46 8.56
CA THR A 565 -20.83 -9.23 9.76
C THR A 565 -21.00 -7.73 10.05
N GLY A 566 -22.24 -7.26 10.08
CA GLY A 566 -22.59 -5.86 10.37
C GLY A 566 -22.20 -4.85 9.30
N THR A 567 -21.85 -5.29 8.09
CA THR A 567 -21.54 -4.38 6.97
C THR A 567 -22.80 -3.69 6.46
N THR A 568 -22.67 -2.48 5.96
CA THR A 568 -23.77 -1.76 5.28
C THR A 568 -23.35 -1.34 3.87
N THR A 569 -24.24 -1.46 2.89
CA THR A 569 -24.01 -1.03 1.50
C THR A 569 -25.28 -0.60 0.80
N SER A 570 -25.18 0.28 -0.20
CA SER A 570 -26.35 0.68 -1.01
C SER A 570 -26.81 -0.47 -1.92
N TYR A 571 -25.89 -1.18 -2.56
CA TYR A 571 -26.22 -2.34 -3.38
C TYR A 571 -25.22 -3.48 -3.22
N LEU A 572 -25.68 -4.68 -3.55
CA LEU A 572 -24.87 -5.88 -3.67
C LEU A 572 -24.92 -6.41 -5.10
N GLY A 573 -23.79 -6.37 -5.80
CA GLY A 573 -23.58 -7.02 -7.08
C GLY A 573 -22.78 -8.29 -6.89
N ASP A 574 -23.43 -9.44 -6.85
CA ASP A 574 -22.82 -10.73 -6.57
C ASP A 574 -23.46 -11.87 -7.39
N ASP A 575 -22.72 -12.96 -7.52
CA ASP A 575 -23.26 -14.27 -7.86
C ASP A 575 -23.52 -15.08 -6.56
N PRO A 576 -24.79 -15.28 -6.14
CA PRO A 576 -25.10 -15.98 -4.91
C PRO A 576 -24.68 -17.44 -4.89
N VAL A 577 -24.34 -18.05 -6.03
CA VAL A 577 -23.87 -19.44 -6.15
C VAL A 577 -22.35 -19.48 -6.04
N ASP A 578 -21.64 -18.67 -6.83
CA ASP A 578 -20.20 -18.81 -7.01
C ASP A 578 -19.36 -17.91 -6.09
N ASP A 579 -19.84 -16.70 -5.73
CA ASP A 579 -19.00 -15.73 -5.01
C ASP A 579 -18.82 -16.06 -3.52
N TRP A 580 -19.73 -16.82 -2.91
CA TRP A 580 -19.73 -17.00 -1.45
C TRP A 580 -19.32 -18.42 -1.01
N PRO A 581 -18.29 -18.58 -0.18
CA PRO A 581 -18.00 -19.85 0.47
C PRO A 581 -19.09 -20.28 1.46
N ALA A 582 -19.21 -21.59 1.70
CA ALA A 582 -20.14 -22.15 2.69
C ALA A 582 -19.83 -21.71 4.13
N ASP A 583 -18.57 -21.39 4.45
CA ASP A 583 -18.13 -20.93 5.76
C ASP A 583 -18.17 -19.40 5.93
N SER A 584 -18.88 -18.69 5.04
CA SER A 584 -19.06 -17.23 5.12
C SER A 584 -19.97 -16.78 6.27
N TYR A 585 -19.77 -15.55 6.74
CA TYR A 585 -20.55 -14.89 7.78
C TYR A 585 -21.15 -13.58 7.23
N VAL A 586 -22.47 -13.46 7.26
CA VAL A 586 -23.19 -12.26 6.79
C VAL A 586 -24.16 -11.71 7.84
N GLY A 587 -23.95 -12.05 9.12
CA GLY A 587 -24.85 -11.67 10.19
C GLY A 587 -24.97 -10.15 10.30
N GLY A 588 -26.18 -9.60 10.19
CA GLY A 588 -26.41 -8.16 10.15
C GLY A 588 -25.83 -7.42 8.93
N PHE A 589 -25.47 -8.13 7.86
CA PHE A 589 -25.12 -7.50 6.58
C PHE A 589 -26.36 -6.86 5.94
N ALA A 590 -26.35 -5.54 5.75
CA ALA A 590 -27.46 -4.79 5.19
C ALA A 590 -27.11 -4.23 3.81
N TYR A 591 -28.00 -4.47 2.84
CA TYR A 591 -27.93 -3.97 1.47
C TYR A 591 -29.33 -3.55 1.00
N GLU A 592 -29.44 -2.48 0.22
CA GLU A 592 -30.76 -1.94 -0.17
C GLU A 592 -31.33 -2.63 -1.42
N ARG A 593 -30.48 -3.00 -2.39
CA ARG A 593 -30.89 -3.67 -3.64
C ARG A 593 -29.81 -4.58 -4.20
N PHE A 594 -30.20 -5.47 -5.12
CA PHE A 594 -29.25 -6.20 -5.95
C PHE A 594 -28.87 -5.39 -7.20
N ALA A 595 -27.64 -5.57 -7.66
CA ALA A 595 -27.15 -5.02 -8.93
C ALA A 595 -26.49 -6.13 -9.75
N GLY A 596 -26.36 -5.92 -11.06
CA GLY A 596 -25.56 -6.80 -11.90
C GLY A 596 -24.08 -6.63 -11.58
N THR A 597 -23.32 -7.72 -11.68
CA THR A 597 -21.86 -7.64 -11.74
C THR A 597 -21.44 -7.07 -13.10
N GLN A 598 -20.15 -6.78 -13.32
CA GLN A 598 -19.68 -6.26 -14.63
C GLN A 598 -19.99 -7.21 -15.81
N SER A 599 -20.25 -8.50 -15.53
CA SER A 599 -20.45 -9.56 -16.50
C SER A 599 -21.91 -10.01 -16.68
N GLY A 600 -22.89 -9.42 -15.99
CA GLY A 600 -24.27 -9.91 -16.06
C GLY A 600 -25.33 -8.99 -15.46
N GLU A 601 -26.59 -9.39 -15.65
CA GLU A 601 -27.74 -8.75 -15.02
C GLU A 601 -27.81 -9.08 -13.52
N ALA A 602 -28.57 -8.29 -12.76
CA ALA A 602 -28.79 -8.53 -11.34
C ALA A 602 -29.55 -9.85 -11.11
N ILE A 603 -29.01 -10.73 -10.26
CA ILE A 603 -29.64 -12.02 -9.94
C ILE A 603 -30.64 -11.83 -8.79
N TRP A 604 -31.93 -11.76 -9.15
CA TRP A 604 -33.07 -11.58 -8.22
C TRP A 604 -33.73 -12.89 -7.77
N ASN A 605 -33.35 -14.04 -8.33
CA ASN A 605 -34.03 -15.31 -8.08
C ASN A 605 -33.98 -15.72 -6.60
N ALA A 606 -35.16 -15.79 -5.97
CA ALA A 606 -35.30 -16.14 -4.57
C ALA A 606 -34.72 -17.52 -4.21
N ASN A 607 -34.79 -18.52 -5.11
CA ASN A 607 -34.27 -19.86 -4.82
C ASN A 607 -32.74 -19.87 -4.70
N ASP A 608 -32.05 -19.11 -5.55
CA ASP A 608 -30.58 -19.02 -5.52
C ASP A 608 -30.13 -18.31 -4.23
N ARG A 609 -30.88 -17.28 -3.81
CA ARG A 609 -30.65 -16.56 -2.54
C ARG A 609 -30.94 -17.42 -1.31
N ILE A 610 -31.97 -18.26 -1.35
CA ILE A 610 -32.26 -19.26 -0.31
C ILE A 610 -31.13 -20.28 -0.22
N ALA A 611 -30.66 -20.79 -1.36
CA ALA A 611 -29.54 -21.74 -1.40
C ALA A 611 -28.28 -21.11 -0.79
N TRP A 612 -28.00 -19.85 -1.11
CA TRP A 612 -26.91 -19.07 -0.53
C TRP A 612 -26.99 -18.93 1.00
N LEU A 613 -28.14 -18.55 1.55
CA LEU A 613 -28.29 -18.44 3.01
C LEU A 613 -28.30 -19.81 3.70
N SER A 614 -28.85 -20.84 3.04
CA SER A 614 -28.95 -22.20 3.60
C SER A 614 -27.61 -22.90 3.76
N ARG A 615 -26.61 -22.55 2.94
CA ARG A 615 -25.27 -23.14 3.00
C ARG A 615 -24.36 -22.50 4.05
N MET A 616 -24.78 -21.39 4.66
CA MET A 616 -23.96 -20.69 5.64
C MET A 616 -23.80 -21.49 6.93
N ARG A 617 -22.58 -21.51 7.46
CA ARG A 617 -22.27 -22.25 8.70
C ARG A 617 -23.04 -21.75 9.92
N SER A 618 -23.38 -20.46 9.97
CA SER A 618 -24.08 -19.83 11.10
C SER A 618 -25.46 -19.38 10.66
N TYR A 619 -26.50 -19.94 11.27
CA TYR A 619 -27.88 -19.51 11.06
C TYR A 619 -28.14 -18.17 11.77
N ASP A 620 -28.43 -17.12 11.00
CA ASP A 620 -28.90 -15.83 11.52
C ASP A 620 -30.29 -15.51 10.94
N PRO A 621 -31.38 -15.57 11.74
CA PRO A 621 -32.73 -15.22 11.30
C PRO A 621 -32.83 -13.84 10.63
N ARG A 622 -32.03 -12.87 11.08
CA ARG A 622 -32.10 -11.48 10.59
C ARG A 622 -31.66 -11.37 9.13
N ALA A 623 -30.71 -12.19 8.70
CA ALA A 623 -30.26 -12.20 7.31
C ALA A 623 -31.37 -12.65 6.34
N TRP A 624 -32.21 -13.61 6.77
CA TRP A 624 -33.35 -14.10 6.01
C TRP A 624 -34.49 -13.07 5.94
N GLU A 625 -34.79 -12.44 7.07
CA GLU A 625 -35.80 -11.37 7.13
C GLU A 625 -35.39 -10.16 6.29
N HIS A 626 -34.11 -9.79 6.32
CA HIS A 626 -33.54 -8.73 5.50
C HIS A 626 -33.68 -9.06 4.01
N LEU A 627 -33.28 -10.25 3.57
CA LEU A 627 -33.46 -10.70 2.18
C LEU A 627 -34.93 -10.59 1.73
N ALA A 628 -35.86 -11.06 2.56
CA ALA A 628 -37.29 -10.96 2.26
C ALA A 628 -37.80 -9.50 2.22
N ALA A 629 -37.20 -8.59 3.01
CA ALA A 629 -37.53 -7.17 2.94
C ALA A 629 -37.02 -6.54 1.64
N VAL A 630 -35.80 -6.88 1.21
CA VAL A 630 -35.22 -6.40 -0.06
C VAL A 630 -36.05 -6.85 -1.26
N LEU A 631 -36.42 -8.14 -1.33
CA LEU A 631 -37.28 -8.65 -2.41
C LEU A 631 -38.64 -7.95 -2.46
N ARG A 632 -39.27 -7.70 -1.29
CA ARG A 632 -40.52 -6.92 -1.22
C ARG A 632 -40.36 -5.51 -1.74
N SER A 633 -39.27 -4.84 -1.38
CA SER A 633 -38.99 -3.47 -1.83
C SER A 633 -38.79 -3.38 -3.34
N ALA A 634 -38.29 -4.45 -3.96
CA ALA A 634 -38.15 -4.57 -5.42
C ALA A 634 -39.44 -5.00 -6.14
N GLY A 635 -40.53 -5.27 -5.40
CA GLY A 635 -41.82 -5.69 -5.96
C GLY A 635 -42.04 -7.21 -6.03
N ASP A 636 -41.07 -8.03 -5.66
CA ASP A 636 -41.18 -9.50 -5.65
C ASP A 636 -41.75 -10.03 -4.32
N GLN A 637 -43.07 -9.87 -4.15
CA GLN A 637 -43.80 -10.36 -2.98
C GLN A 637 -43.76 -11.90 -2.89
N ASP A 638 -43.88 -12.58 -4.03
CA ASP A 638 -43.89 -14.05 -4.11
C ASP A 638 -42.54 -14.66 -3.70
N GLY A 639 -41.44 -14.05 -4.15
CA GLY A 639 -40.08 -14.44 -3.75
C GLY A 639 -39.83 -14.21 -2.27
N ALA A 640 -40.26 -13.07 -1.72
CA ALA A 640 -40.12 -12.79 -0.30
C ALA A 640 -40.86 -13.79 0.61
N ASP A 641 -42.10 -14.13 0.26
CA ASP A 641 -42.86 -15.17 0.96
C ASP A 641 -42.15 -16.53 0.86
N THR A 642 -41.59 -16.84 -0.31
CA THR A 642 -40.81 -18.06 -0.53
C THR A 642 -39.58 -18.13 0.38
N VAL A 643 -38.85 -17.01 0.56
CA VAL A 643 -37.71 -16.89 1.48
C VAL A 643 -38.12 -17.14 2.93
N LEU A 644 -39.20 -16.51 3.41
CA LEU A 644 -39.68 -16.68 4.80
C LEU A 644 -40.20 -18.09 5.07
N ILE A 645 -40.84 -18.74 4.09
CA ILE A 645 -41.21 -20.15 4.17
C ILE A 645 -39.95 -21.03 4.30
N ALA A 646 -38.92 -20.76 3.48
CA ALA A 646 -37.68 -21.50 3.53
C ALA A 646 -36.92 -21.29 4.86
N GLN A 647 -36.88 -20.07 5.38
CA GLN A 647 -36.34 -19.76 6.71
C GLN A 647 -37.00 -20.63 7.79
N ARG A 648 -38.34 -20.68 7.82
CA ARG A 648 -39.08 -21.48 8.80
C ARG A 648 -38.80 -22.99 8.68
N ARG A 649 -38.61 -23.50 7.46
CA ARG A 649 -38.21 -24.90 7.22
C ARG A 649 -36.78 -25.15 7.73
N HIS A 650 -35.84 -24.25 7.42
CA HIS A 650 -34.44 -24.35 7.82
C HIS A 650 -34.24 -24.25 9.35
N ALA A 651 -34.93 -23.31 10.01
CA ALA A 651 -34.90 -23.15 11.46
C ALA A 651 -35.42 -24.40 12.21
N ARG A 652 -36.32 -25.16 11.58
CA ARG A 652 -36.92 -26.37 12.14
C ARG A 652 -36.08 -27.62 11.88
N SER A 653 -35.39 -27.75 10.76
CA SER A 653 -34.39 -28.82 10.56
C SER A 653 -33.24 -28.78 11.59
N ALA A 654 -33.05 -27.64 12.27
CA ALA A 654 -32.10 -27.47 13.37
C ALA A 654 -32.68 -27.79 14.77
N ARG A 655 -34.00 -28.08 14.92
CA ARG A 655 -34.65 -28.41 16.20
C ARG A 655 -35.01 -29.91 16.28
N ALA A 656 -34.75 -30.52 17.44
CA ALA A 656 -34.79 -31.99 17.64
C ALA A 656 -36.18 -32.61 17.95
N VAL A 657 -37.30 -31.90 17.78
CA VAL A 657 -38.64 -32.43 18.16
C VAL A 657 -39.52 -32.64 16.91
N PRO A 658 -40.00 -33.87 16.63
CA PRO A 658 -40.79 -34.16 15.44
C PRO A 658 -42.29 -33.88 15.66
N HIS A 659 -42.83 -32.85 14.99
CA HIS A 659 -44.29 -32.61 14.88
C HIS A 659 -44.82 -32.91 13.46
N GLN A 660 -44.51 -34.12 12.97
CA GLN A 660 -44.72 -34.55 11.57
C GLN A 660 -46.15 -34.37 11.03
N LEU A 661 -47.18 -34.58 11.86
CA LEU A 661 -48.57 -34.50 11.43
C LEU A 661 -49.02 -33.06 11.17
N PHE A 662 -48.61 -32.12 12.04
CA PHE A 662 -48.97 -30.71 11.94
C PHE A 662 -48.20 -30.01 10.81
N ASP A 663 -46.95 -30.43 10.56
CA ASP A 663 -46.12 -29.94 9.47
C ASP A 663 -46.66 -30.36 8.09
N LEU A 664 -47.06 -31.62 7.91
CA LEU A 664 -47.67 -32.10 6.67
C LEU A 664 -49.00 -31.36 6.40
N LEU A 665 -49.82 -31.20 7.44
CA LEU A 665 -51.07 -30.46 7.36
C LEU A 665 -50.82 -29.01 6.91
N GLN A 666 -49.88 -28.29 7.50
CA GLN A 666 -49.61 -26.90 7.11
C GLN A 666 -49.00 -26.77 5.70
N ASP A 667 -48.12 -27.69 5.29
CA ASP A 667 -47.45 -27.61 3.99
C ASP A 667 -48.39 -27.94 2.82
N VAL A 668 -49.30 -28.91 3.01
CA VAL A 668 -50.31 -29.31 2.02
C VAL A 668 -51.44 -28.28 1.93
N THR A 669 -51.89 -27.72 3.07
CA THR A 669 -53.13 -26.90 3.08
C THR A 669 -52.91 -25.40 2.85
N VAL A 670 -51.93 -24.74 3.51
CA VAL A 670 -51.77 -23.26 3.43
C VAL A 670 -50.35 -22.79 3.16
N ARG A 671 -49.37 -23.71 3.16
CA ARG A 671 -47.94 -23.39 3.11
C ARG A 671 -47.60 -22.25 4.09
N TYR A 672 -47.93 -22.48 5.37
CA TYR A 672 -47.63 -21.57 6.49
C TYR A 672 -48.34 -20.21 6.51
N GLY A 673 -49.52 -20.10 5.88
CA GLY A 673 -50.33 -18.88 5.93
C GLY A 673 -50.06 -17.89 4.80
N PHE A 674 -49.18 -18.23 3.85
CA PHE A 674 -48.77 -17.33 2.76
C PHE A 674 -49.51 -17.58 1.43
N ARG A 675 -50.19 -18.73 1.25
CA ARG A 675 -50.94 -19.04 0.02
C ARG A 675 -52.35 -19.58 0.31
N PRO A 676 -53.29 -18.71 0.78
CA PRO A 676 -54.63 -19.12 1.19
C PRO A 676 -55.48 -19.74 0.06
N GLN A 677 -55.15 -19.44 -1.20
CA GLN A 677 -55.82 -19.99 -2.38
C GLN A 677 -55.76 -21.53 -2.46
N ARG A 678 -54.77 -22.18 -1.85
CA ARG A 678 -54.67 -23.65 -1.84
C ARG A 678 -55.74 -24.34 -1.01
N ALA A 679 -56.14 -23.73 0.11
CA ALA A 679 -57.24 -24.24 0.93
C ALA A 679 -58.57 -24.22 0.16
N VAL A 680 -58.77 -23.21 -0.71
CA VAL A 680 -59.94 -23.13 -1.60
C VAL A 680 -59.94 -24.27 -2.62
N TYR A 681 -58.81 -24.56 -3.26
CA TYR A 681 -58.72 -25.70 -4.19
C TYR A 681 -58.99 -27.04 -3.51
N LEU A 682 -58.54 -27.21 -2.27
CA LEU A 682 -58.82 -28.40 -1.46
C LEU A 682 -60.31 -28.55 -1.13
N LEU A 683 -60.98 -27.45 -0.75
CA LEU A 683 -62.43 -27.43 -0.55
C LEU A 683 -63.18 -27.76 -1.84
N ILE A 684 -62.79 -27.17 -2.98
CA ILE A 684 -63.39 -27.46 -4.30
C ILE A 684 -63.20 -28.94 -4.66
N ALA A 685 -62.00 -29.50 -4.47
CA ALA A 685 -61.73 -30.90 -4.75
C ALA A 685 -62.54 -31.84 -3.86
N LEU A 686 -62.70 -31.51 -2.57
CA LEU A 686 -63.52 -32.29 -1.63
C LEU A 686 -65.00 -32.22 -1.99
N ILE A 687 -65.52 -31.04 -2.37
CA ILE A 687 -66.89 -30.87 -2.88
C ILE A 687 -67.08 -31.70 -4.16
N ALA A 688 -66.14 -31.66 -5.10
CA ALA A 688 -66.21 -32.43 -6.33
C ALA A 688 -66.19 -33.95 -6.07
N ALA A 689 -65.33 -34.41 -5.15
CA ALA A 689 -65.24 -35.82 -4.76
C ALA A 689 -66.53 -36.33 -4.10
N VAL A 690 -67.11 -35.56 -3.18
CA VAL A 690 -68.40 -35.92 -2.54
C VAL A 690 -69.53 -35.86 -3.55
N THR A 691 -69.55 -34.86 -4.43
CA THR A 691 -70.54 -34.76 -5.52
C THR A 691 -70.50 -36.00 -6.41
N LEU A 692 -69.30 -36.42 -6.81
CA LEU A 692 -69.11 -37.62 -7.63
C LEU A 692 -69.53 -38.88 -6.87
N ALA A 693 -69.13 -39.03 -5.60
CA ALA A 693 -69.51 -40.18 -4.78
C ALA A 693 -71.04 -40.30 -4.64
N VAL A 694 -71.74 -39.20 -4.32
CA VAL A 694 -73.20 -39.16 -4.14
C VAL A 694 -73.96 -39.28 -5.47
N SER A 695 -73.31 -39.00 -6.60
CA SER A 695 -73.89 -39.23 -7.93
C SER A 695 -73.95 -40.71 -8.32
N LEU A 696 -73.18 -41.58 -7.66
CA LEU A 696 -73.15 -43.01 -7.96
C LEU A 696 -74.47 -43.70 -7.55
N PRO A 697 -75.12 -44.49 -8.43
CA PRO A 697 -76.39 -45.15 -8.13
C PRO A 697 -76.36 -46.04 -6.88
N VAL A 698 -75.22 -46.71 -6.65
CA VAL A 698 -75.00 -47.56 -5.47
C VAL A 698 -75.04 -46.75 -4.17
N VAL A 699 -74.52 -45.52 -4.20
CA VAL A 699 -74.52 -44.61 -3.04
C VAL A 699 -75.91 -44.04 -2.82
N GLN A 700 -76.60 -43.60 -3.89
CA GLN A 700 -77.98 -43.13 -3.80
C GLN A 700 -78.94 -44.21 -3.27
N ALA A 701 -78.70 -45.49 -3.58
CA ALA A 701 -79.49 -46.60 -3.06
C ALA A 701 -79.41 -46.73 -1.52
N GLN A 702 -78.35 -46.20 -0.91
CA GLN A 702 -78.12 -46.23 0.55
C GLN A 702 -78.63 -44.98 1.27
N MET A 703 -79.04 -43.94 0.53
CA MET A 703 -79.53 -42.68 1.08
C MET A 703 -81.03 -42.74 1.35
N ARG A 704 -81.46 -42.23 2.51
CA ARG A 704 -82.86 -42.12 2.91
C ARG A 704 -83.16 -40.73 3.43
N ALA A 705 -84.41 -40.32 3.32
CA ALA A 705 -84.93 -39.15 4.01
C ALA A 705 -86.19 -39.53 4.76
N THR A 706 -86.43 -38.90 5.90
CA THR A 706 -87.65 -39.09 6.69
C THR A 706 -88.37 -37.77 6.89
N ASP A 707 -89.68 -37.79 6.71
CA ASP A 707 -90.57 -36.67 7.04
C ASP A 707 -91.07 -36.78 8.49
N GLN A 708 -91.65 -35.71 9.03
CA GLN A 708 -92.22 -35.62 10.39
C GLN A 708 -93.22 -36.73 10.71
N ASN A 709 -93.82 -37.33 9.68
CA ASN A 709 -94.75 -38.44 9.82
C ASN A 709 -94.09 -39.85 9.70
N ALA A 710 -92.77 -39.96 9.85
CA ALA A 710 -91.99 -41.21 9.77
C ALA A 710 -92.08 -41.96 8.42
N LEU A 711 -92.43 -41.26 7.33
CA LEU A 711 -92.36 -41.80 5.97
C LEU A 711 -90.91 -41.82 5.49
N VAL A 712 -90.45 -42.97 4.99
CA VAL A 712 -89.08 -43.16 4.50
C VAL A 712 -89.05 -43.00 2.98
N PHE A 713 -88.31 -42.00 2.50
CA PHE A 713 -88.11 -41.68 1.09
C PHE A 713 -86.74 -42.20 0.60
N MET A 714 -86.69 -42.70 -0.63
CA MET A 714 -85.45 -43.03 -1.36
C MET A 714 -85.32 -42.10 -2.57
N PRO A 715 -84.12 -41.87 -3.13
CA PRO A 715 -83.95 -41.00 -4.30
C PRO A 715 -84.75 -41.48 -5.54
N ALA A 716 -85.04 -42.79 -5.60
CA ALA A 716 -85.86 -43.41 -6.64
C ALA A 716 -87.37 -43.42 -6.36
N GLY A 717 -87.84 -43.00 -5.17
CA GLY A 717 -89.25 -43.01 -4.75
C GLY A 717 -89.46 -43.39 -3.28
N ALA A 718 -90.65 -43.15 -2.75
CA ALA A 718 -90.99 -43.48 -1.36
C ALA A 718 -91.44 -44.94 -1.19
N ARG A 719 -91.23 -45.53 0.00
CA ARG A 719 -91.93 -46.78 0.35
C ARG A 719 -93.33 -46.44 0.88
N PRO A 720 -94.41 -47.05 0.37
CA PRO A 720 -95.75 -46.82 0.88
C PRO A 720 -95.88 -47.31 2.32
N ARG A 721 -96.71 -46.63 3.13
CA ARG A 721 -97.09 -47.12 4.45
C ARG A 721 -97.93 -48.40 4.32
N PRO A 722 -97.95 -49.27 5.35
CA PRO A 722 -98.93 -50.35 5.42
C PRO A 722 -100.35 -49.75 5.35
N GLY A 723 -101.05 -49.97 4.22
CA GLY A 723 -102.43 -49.51 4.00
C GLY A 723 -102.64 -48.34 3.01
N GLU A 724 -101.59 -47.77 2.42
CA GLU A 724 -101.69 -46.62 1.48
C GLU A 724 -101.37 -47.08 0.04
N THR A 725 -102.27 -46.85 -0.93
CA THR A 725 -102.16 -47.34 -2.33
C THR A 725 -101.45 -46.35 -3.28
N ALA A 726 -101.30 -45.09 -2.88
CA ALA A 726 -100.58 -44.09 -3.66
C ALA A 726 -99.11 -44.08 -3.26
N VAL A 727 -98.22 -44.48 -4.17
CA VAL A 727 -96.77 -44.34 -3.99
C VAL A 727 -96.41 -42.89 -4.31
N PRO A 728 -95.91 -42.10 -3.34
CA PRO A 728 -95.42 -40.76 -3.62
C PRO A 728 -94.38 -40.78 -4.74
N GLY A 729 -94.46 -39.82 -5.67
CA GLY A 729 -93.54 -39.70 -6.80
C GLY A 729 -92.09 -39.45 -6.38
N ARG A 730 -91.24 -39.12 -7.37
CA ARG A 730 -89.80 -38.87 -7.13
C ARG A 730 -89.65 -37.80 -6.03
N CYS A 731 -88.91 -38.13 -4.96
CA CYS A 731 -88.75 -37.27 -3.79
C CYS A 731 -90.06 -36.89 -3.06
N GLY A 732 -91.11 -37.70 -3.16
CA GLY A 732 -92.33 -37.50 -2.37
C GLY A 732 -93.21 -36.32 -2.79
N ASP A 733 -93.21 -35.96 -4.07
CA ASP A 733 -94.04 -34.88 -4.65
C ASP A 733 -93.92 -33.54 -3.90
N GLY A 734 -92.69 -33.22 -3.47
CA GLY A 734 -92.38 -31.96 -2.77
C GLY A 734 -92.45 -32.04 -1.24
N LYS A 735 -92.88 -33.16 -0.65
CA LYS A 735 -92.74 -33.41 0.81
C LYS A 735 -91.26 -33.52 1.21
N VAL A 736 -90.51 -34.22 0.37
CA VAL A 736 -89.06 -34.38 0.30
C VAL A 736 -88.30 -33.32 -0.51
N ARG A 737 -87.31 -32.56 -0.02
CA ARG A 737 -86.37 -31.90 -0.99
C ARG A 737 -85.64 -32.98 -1.78
N CYS A 738 -85.66 -32.90 -3.11
CA CYS A 738 -84.91 -33.83 -3.94
C CYS A 738 -83.41 -33.76 -3.64
N LEU A 739 -82.78 -34.93 -3.59
CA LEU A 739 -81.33 -35.06 -3.44
C LEU A 739 -80.64 -34.43 -4.65
N ASN A 740 -79.92 -33.33 -4.42
CA ASN A 740 -79.00 -32.77 -5.38
C ASN A 740 -77.57 -33.10 -4.92
N PRO A 741 -76.83 -33.98 -5.63
CA PRO A 741 -75.50 -34.42 -5.21
C PRO A 741 -74.50 -33.27 -4.97
N PHE A 742 -74.58 -32.19 -5.75
CA PHE A 742 -73.70 -31.04 -5.60
C PHE A 742 -74.04 -30.23 -4.34
N PHE A 743 -75.31 -29.88 -4.13
CA PHE A 743 -75.70 -29.15 -2.92
C PHE A 743 -75.51 -30.00 -1.66
N TYR A 744 -75.72 -31.32 -1.73
CA TYR A 744 -75.38 -32.24 -0.66
C TYR A 744 -73.89 -32.23 -0.30
N ALA A 745 -73.02 -32.14 -1.31
CA ALA A 745 -71.58 -32.04 -1.12
C ALA A 745 -71.17 -30.70 -0.50
N VAL A 746 -71.77 -29.59 -0.93
CA VAL A 746 -71.54 -28.26 -0.33
C VAL A 746 -71.95 -28.27 1.14
N ASP A 747 -73.14 -28.80 1.46
CA ASP A 747 -73.68 -28.93 2.83
C ASP A 747 -72.82 -29.83 3.73
N THR A 748 -72.11 -30.77 3.12
CA THR A 748 -71.21 -31.70 3.81
C THR A 748 -69.84 -31.11 4.07
N VAL A 749 -69.29 -30.34 3.12
CA VAL A 749 -67.91 -29.89 3.14
C VAL A 749 -67.77 -28.47 3.70
N VAL A 750 -68.77 -27.60 3.49
CA VAL A 750 -68.72 -26.20 3.90
C VAL A 750 -69.59 -26.01 5.14
N PRO A 751 -69.00 -26.01 6.35
CA PRO A 751 -69.76 -26.07 7.60
C PRO A 751 -70.64 -24.86 7.91
N LEU A 752 -70.39 -23.73 7.23
CA LEU A 752 -71.10 -22.46 7.43
C LEU A 752 -72.33 -22.30 6.52
N ILE A 753 -72.56 -23.25 5.60
CA ILE A 753 -73.68 -23.21 4.67
C ILE A 753 -74.62 -24.38 5.01
N ASP A 754 -75.89 -24.07 5.27
CA ASP A 754 -76.95 -25.08 5.45
C ASP A 754 -78.00 -24.97 4.32
N LEU A 755 -77.83 -25.81 3.29
CA LEU A 755 -78.77 -25.96 2.17
C LEU A 755 -79.86 -27.00 2.46
N HIS A 756 -79.89 -27.53 3.68
CA HIS A 756 -80.84 -28.54 4.16
C HIS A 756 -80.81 -29.85 3.35
N GLN A 757 -79.71 -30.16 2.67
CA GLN A 757 -79.57 -31.39 1.89
C GLN A 757 -79.07 -32.54 2.76
N ARG A 758 -78.05 -32.28 3.60
CA ARG A 758 -77.44 -33.24 4.52
C ARG A 758 -78.34 -33.59 5.69
N SER A 759 -79.06 -32.60 6.23
CA SER A 759 -80.05 -32.83 7.30
C SER A 759 -81.26 -33.64 6.81
N THR A 760 -81.58 -33.54 5.52
CA THR A 760 -82.69 -34.26 4.89
C THR A 760 -82.30 -35.69 4.49
N TRP A 761 -81.13 -35.89 3.90
CA TRP A 761 -80.69 -37.18 3.35
C TRP A 761 -79.56 -37.80 4.17
N TYR A 762 -79.81 -38.97 4.76
CA TYR A 762 -78.84 -39.70 5.59
C TYR A 762 -78.63 -41.15 5.09
N PRO A 763 -77.42 -41.71 5.26
CA PRO A 763 -77.12 -43.09 4.88
C PRO A 763 -77.70 -44.11 5.88
N ILE A 764 -78.06 -45.31 5.41
CA ILE A 764 -78.55 -46.40 6.26
C ILE A 764 -77.38 -47.20 6.85
N SER A 765 -77.24 -47.23 8.17
CA SER A 765 -76.11 -47.91 8.84
C SER A 765 -76.16 -49.46 8.75
N GLU A 766 -77.35 -50.06 8.70
CA GLU A 766 -77.55 -51.52 8.88
C GLU A 766 -77.11 -52.42 7.70
N GLN A 767 -76.99 -51.91 6.46
CA GLN A 767 -76.70 -52.72 5.26
C GLN A 767 -75.58 -52.12 4.38
N ARG A 768 -74.38 -51.92 4.97
CA ARG A 768 -73.14 -51.36 4.33
C ARG A 768 -73.05 -49.84 4.21
N GLY A 769 -74.07 -49.06 4.59
CA GLY A 769 -73.99 -47.59 4.57
C GLY A 769 -73.19 -46.98 5.73
N TRP A 770 -72.80 -47.75 6.74
CA TRP A 770 -71.92 -47.27 7.82
C TRP A 770 -70.58 -46.75 7.29
N LEU A 771 -69.98 -47.38 6.26
CA LEU A 771 -68.75 -46.89 5.63
C LEU A 771 -68.95 -45.53 4.96
N LEU A 772 -70.09 -45.36 4.28
CA LEU A 772 -70.46 -44.10 3.63
C LEU A 772 -70.68 -43.00 4.67
N GLU A 773 -71.35 -43.31 5.78
CA GLU A 773 -71.56 -42.40 6.91
C GLU A 773 -70.23 -41.94 7.52
N TRP A 774 -69.30 -42.88 7.78
CA TRP A 774 -67.96 -42.55 8.24
C TRP A 774 -67.19 -41.67 7.26
N LEU A 775 -67.29 -41.95 5.97
CA LEU A 775 -66.60 -41.19 4.92
C LEU A 775 -67.18 -39.76 4.80
N LEU A 776 -68.50 -39.60 4.87
CA LEU A 776 -69.17 -38.30 4.86
C LEU A 776 -68.85 -37.50 6.13
N ASN A 777 -68.82 -38.14 7.30
CA ASN A 777 -68.38 -37.51 8.55
C ASN A 777 -66.91 -37.09 8.49
N LEU A 778 -66.03 -37.93 7.94
CA LEU A 778 -64.63 -37.57 7.70
C LEU A 778 -64.51 -36.37 6.76
N CYS A 779 -65.26 -36.33 5.65
CA CYS A 779 -65.30 -35.16 4.75
C CYS A 779 -65.80 -33.89 5.47
N THR A 780 -66.70 -34.04 6.45
CA THR A 780 -67.21 -32.91 7.25
C THR A 780 -66.13 -32.37 8.17
N ILE A 781 -65.42 -33.27 8.87
CA ILE A 781 -64.29 -32.89 9.72
C ILE A 781 -63.19 -32.23 8.88
N LEU A 782 -62.85 -32.80 7.71
CA LEU A 782 -61.88 -32.21 6.78
C LEU A 782 -62.35 -30.84 6.25
N GLY A 783 -63.64 -30.69 5.98
CA GLY A 783 -64.27 -29.43 5.60
C GLY A 783 -64.17 -28.35 6.68
N TRP A 784 -64.45 -28.71 7.94
CA TRP A 784 -64.23 -27.85 9.11
C TRP A 784 -62.78 -27.44 9.27
N VAL A 785 -61.83 -28.38 9.14
CA VAL A 785 -60.40 -28.10 9.20
C VAL A 785 -60.01 -27.12 8.09
N ALA A 786 -60.32 -27.42 6.83
CA ALA A 786 -59.96 -26.58 5.69
C ALA A 786 -60.60 -25.17 5.75
N SER A 787 -61.85 -25.07 6.20
CA SER A 787 -62.55 -23.79 6.36
C SER A 787 -61.98 -22.95 7.50
N THR A 788 -61.68 -23.57 8.64
CA THR A 788 -61.03 -22.89 9.78
C THR A 788 -59.65 -22.38 9.39
N VAL A 789 -58.90 -23.21 8.68
CA VAL A 789 -57.57 -22.90 8.16
C VAL A 789 -57.63 -21.73 7.16
N PHE A 790 -58.62 -21.71 6.27
CA PHE A 790 -58.87 -20.58 5.36
C PHE A 790 -59.23 -19.30 6.13
N ALA A 791 -60.12 -19.38 7.13
CA ALA A 791 -60.50 -18.22 7.95
C ALA A 791 -59.29 -17.64 8.74
N LEU A 792 -58.46 -18.51 9.34
CA LEU A 792 -57.26 -18.12 10.06
C LEU A 792 -56.19 -17.46 9.16
N SER A 793 -56.18 -17.79 7.87
CA SER A 793 -55.26 -17.17 6.91
C SER A 793 -55.61 -15.69 6.65
N PHE A 794 -56.88 -15.32 6.72
CA PHE A 794 -57.35 -13.95 6.52
C PHE A 794 -57.13 -13.04 7.74
N THR A 795 -57.18 -13.59 8.95
CA THR A 795 -57.13 -12.81 10.21
C THR A 795 -55.71 -12.42 10.65
N ARG A 796 -54.67 -12.66 9.84
CA ARG A 796 -53.24 -12.45 10.17
C ARG A 796 -52.73 -13.20 11.43
N LEU A 797 -53.60 -13.86 12.20
CA LEU A 797 -53.27 -14.62 13.41
C LEU A 797 -52.39 -15.85 13.11
N GLY A 798 -52.44 -16.41 11.89
CA GLY A 798 -51.52 -17.47 11.45
C GLY A 798 -50.06 -17.05 11.26
N ARG A 799 -49.70 -15.78 11.47
CA ARG A 799 -48.31 -15.28 11.37
C ARG A 799 -47.58 -15.26 12.72
N ALA A 800 -48.26 -15.44 13.85
CA ALA A 800 -47.68 -15.33 15.19
C ALA A 800 -47.48 -16.70 15.84
N ASN A 801 -46.28 -17.26 15.66
CA ASN A 801 -45.40 -17.90 16.66
C ASN A 801 -44.30 -18.72 15.97
#